data_AF-E8R8I2-F1
#
_entry.id   AF-E8R8I2-F1
#
_cell.length_a   1.000
_cell.length_b   1.000
_cell.length_c   1.000
_cell.angle_alpha   90.00
_cell.angle_beta   90.00
_cell.angle_gamma   90.00
#
_symmetry.space_group_name_H-M   'P 1'
#
loop_
_entity.id
_entity.type
_entity.pdbx_description
1 polymer ?
#
loop_
_entity_poly.entity_id
_entity_poly.type
_entity_poly.pdbx_seq_one_letter_code
_entity_poly.pdbx_strand_id
1 'polypeptide(L)'
;MSRGSILLLAVSIVFLTASLIGDALLDTGSSKLVNYALMLAGLAAGALMVARGLYNYESVKYSFTMSFLALVFLIYIFVILLIDAYGYPQSFAVLLTPYTGVAVAGYLRGKIAEAREKARIRGEGVPLTRRIRNTVSQLDATMWFFTVFGLAYLTLFMVVPIVLVLMYSFTPPAGGEWWSNFYSVLRTRSYVNLDPIVKDWWRMIEIPGVGKILVVRGVDYGPVVNSLVVASIVTVFATLLGIIVAFVLARYRFPGHTLLRILAIVPLFNTPFINSYVVKLIWGQDGPVSSLFNTFFGFKLRVEGIVGVMLAQIVTFFPIVYLNAYNSFINIDPSTEEQAENLGAKGFRLFRTVTLPLALPGIAAGSILVFVFSLEDLGAPIVFNVQSLMSYKIYMGIRTTTGLISPEVAALGVVLLLLTLVSFLAIRNYVGMRSYAMISRGGRLNPRVRRPGLLGMIAVYLAVFPVVLFAMLPQVGVVLVSLGVLKPYPGATGIELSMPSDIFQYIGKVLSDPSIYRYLVNTLLYAGVSVLIAVFLATAVGYSVSRLKIKWLANILDSLSTSPLAIPGLVLALGYYYFFYILANALSQLVPGAVTYLLPGSLSFATWLVFIIAFSVRRLPYVVRSVFAGFQQVHENLEEAAMNLGASRMRVVFGVILPFIIGYILSGALLGFIYMATEVSTSITFGGMNDAYAPLTYYMAQNIAGAAGQGPMLVAAMGTILILIQLVVVVIVVYVFKQRYAFIGV
;
A
#
# COMPACT_ATOMS: atom_id res chain seq x y z
N MET A 1 27.58 -9.95 -20.52
CA MET A 1 26.35 -10.75 -20.74
C MET A 1 26.72 -12.20 -20.96
N SER A 2 25.95 -13.16 -20.44
CA SER A 2 26.20 -14.58 -20.71
C SER A 2 25.90 -14.92 -22.19
N ARG A 3 26.51 -15.97 -22.75
CA ARG A 3 26.20 -16.45 -24.11
C ARG A 3 24.70 -16.74 -24.28
N GLY A 4 24.05 -17.29 -23.26
CA GLY A 4 22.60 -17.53 -23.26
C GLY A 4 21.77 -16.25 -23.32
N SER A 5 22.20 -15.18 -22.63
CA SER A 5 21.52 -13.88 -22.67
C SER A 5 21.61 -13.21 -24.04
N ILE A 6 22.75 -13.35 -24.73
CA ILE A 6 22.95 -12.84 -26.10
C ILE A 6 22.06 -13.60 -27.08
N LEU A 7 22.02 -14.93 -26.96
CA LEU A 7 21.16 -15.78 -27.80
C LEU A 7 19.67 -15.47 -27.59
N LEU A 8 19.24 -15.26 -26.34
CA LEU A 8 17.86 -14.90 -26.03
C LEU A 8 17.45 -13.59 -26.69
N LEU A 9 18.32 -12.58 -26.61
CA LEU A 9 18.09 -11.28 -27.24
C LEU A 9 18.01 -11.40 -28.77
N ALA A 10 18.92 -12.17 -29.38
CA ALA A 10 18.93 -12.39 -30.83
C ALA A 10 17.63 -13.07 -31.29
N VAL A 11 17.18 -14.11 -30.58
CA VAL A 11 15.90 -14.78 -30.87
C VAL A 11 14.74 -13.80 -30.75
N SER A 12 14.65 -13.05 -29.66
CA SER A 12 13.62 -12.01 -29.47
C SER A 12 13.58 -11.00 -30.62
N ILE A 13 14.74 -10.52 -31.10
CA ILE A 13 14.81 -9.58 -32.22
C ILE A 13 14.29 -10.20 -33.51
N VAL A 14 14.65 -11.46 -33.82
CA VAL A 14 14.15 -12.17 -35.02
C VAL A 14 12.62 -12.26 -35.01
N PHE A 15 12.04 -12.62 -33.86
CA PHE A 15 10.59 -12.69 -33.68
C PHE A 15 9.92 -11.31 -33.87
N LEU A 16 10.49 -10.25 -33.31
CA LEU A 16 10.01 -8.88 -33.51
C LEU A 16 10.07 -8.49 -34.99
N THR A 17 11.17 -8.77 -35.69
CA THR A 17 11.30 -8.43 -37.11
C THR A 17 10.27 -9.17 -37.97
N ALA A 18 10.01 -10.45 -37.70
CA ALA A 18 8.99 -11.22 -38.42
C ALA A 18 7.58 -10.65 -38.18
N SER A 19 7.30 -10.21 -36.96
CA SER A 19 6.03 -9.58 -36.58
C SER A 19 5.82 -8.24 -37.29
N LEU A 20 6.84 -7.36 -37.29
CA LEU A 20 6.79 -6.08 -37.98
C LEU A 20 6.65 -6.22 -39.51
N ILE A 21 7.29 -7.23 -40.11
CA ILE A 21 7.14 -7.54 -41.54
C ILE A 21 5.71 -8.03 -41.83
N GLY A 22 5.15 -8.88 -40.96
CA GLY A 22 3.75 -9.32 -41.05
C GLY A 22 2.77 -8.16 -40.98
N ASP A 23 2.96 -7.26 -40.00
CA ASP A 23 2.14 -6.05 -39.82
C ASP A 23 2.22 -5.10 -41.03
N ALA A 24 3.32 -5.13 -41.79
CA ALA A 24 3.52 -4.27 -42.97
C ALA A 24 2.99 -4.87 -44.29
N LEU A 25 2.93 -6.20 -44.40
CA LEU A 25 2.63 -6.90 -45.66
C LEU A 25 1.24 -7.56 -45.70
N LEU A 26 0.64 -7.83 -44.55
CA LEU A 26 -0.62 -8.56 -44.44
C LEU A 26 -1.78 -7.64 -44.08
N ASP A 27 -3.00 -8.07 -44.41
CA ASP A 27 -4.20 -7.44 -43.87
C ASP A 27 -4.30 -7.68 -42.35
N THR A 28 -5.09 -6.85 -41.67
CA THR A 28 -5.22 -6.84 -40.21
C THR A 28 -5.60 -8.19 -39.63
N GLY A 29 -6.47 -8.95 -40.31
CA GLY A 29 -6.91 -10.27 -39.85
C GLY A 29 -5.79 -11.31 -39.93
N SER A 30 -5.09 -11.37 -41.07
CA SER A 30 -3.98 -12.31 -41.27
C SER A 30 -2.77 -11.98 -40.40
N SER A 31 -2.43 -10.69 -40.24
CA SER A 31 -1.31 -10.29 -39.38
C SER A 31 -1.57 -10.65 -37.90
N LYS A 32 -2.81 -10.48 -37.40
CA LYS A 32 -3.17 -10.94 -36.04
C LYS A 32 -2.88 -12.42 -35.83
N LEU A 33 -3.30 -13.26 -36.78
CA LEU A 33 -3.07 -14.70 -36.72
C LEU A 33 -1.58 -15.05 -36.73
N VAL A 34 -0.79 -14.39 -37.59
CA VAL A 34 0.67 -14.56 -37.65
C VAL A 34 1.32 -14.15 -36.34
N ASN A 35 0.94 -13.01 -35.76
CA ASN A 35 1.47 -12.55 -34.48
C ASN A 35 1.12 -13.51 -33.34
N TYR A 36 -0.09 -14.07 -33.29
CA TYR A 36 -0.42 -15.11 -32.30
C TYR A 36 0.41 -16.37 -32.47
N ALA A 37 0.66 -16.80 -33.71
CA ALA A 37 1.56 -17.92 -33.97
C ALA A 37 3.00 -17.62 -33.54
N LEU A 38 3.50 -16.40 -33.80
CA LEU A 38 4.82 -15.94 -33.37
C LEU A 38 4.93 -15.85 -31.84
N MET A 39 3.90 -15.40 -31.13
CA MET A 39 3.89 -15.37 -29.67
C MET A 39 4.01 -16.78 -29.06
N LEU A 40 3.25 -17.74 -29.61
CA LEU A 40 3.33 -19.15 -29.20
C LEU A 40 4.71 -19.75 -29.50
N ALA A 41 5.23 -19.51 -30.71
CA ALA A 41 6.55 -19.98 -31.12
C ALA A 41 7.67 -19.34 -30.29
N GLY A 42 7.54 -18.08 -29.88
CA GLY A 42 8.50 -17.41 -29.02
C GLY A 42 8.52 -18.00 -27.62
N LEU A 43 7.35 -18.23 -26.99
CA LEU A 43 7.25 -18.95 -25.72
C LEU A 43 7.91 -20.33 -25.80
N ALA A 44 7.66 -21.07 -26.89
CA ALA A 44 8.26 -22.39 -27.13
C ALA A 44 9.79 -22.30 -27.31
N ALA A 45 10.30 -21.33 -28.06
CA ALA A 45 11.72 -21.11 -28.26
C ALA A 45 12.44 -20.85 -26.93
N GLY A 46 11.88 -19.97 -26.08
CA GLY A 46 12.40 -19.73 -24.74
C GLY A 46 12.42 -20.99 -23.86
N ALA A 47 11.35 -21.79 -23.92
CA ALA A 47 11.29 -23.07 -23.22
C ALA A 47 12.35 -24.06 -23.70
N LEU A 48 12.58 -24.12 -25.02
CA LEU A 48 13.60 -24.98 -25.64
C LEU A 48 15.02 -24.58 -25.21
N MET A 49 15.30 -23.28 -25.10
CA MET A 49 16.59 -22.78 -24.61
C MET A 49 16.89 -23.27 -23.20
N VAL A 50 15.90 -23.25 -22.31
CA VAL A 50 16.05 -23.81 -20.96
C VAL A 50 16.23 -25.33 -21.02
N ALA A 51 15.42 -26.03 -21.81
CA ALA A 51 15.48 -27.49 -21.92
C ALA A 51 16.85 -27.98 -22.41
N ARG A 52 17.42 -27.30 -23.41
CA ARG A 52 18.74 -27.59 -24.01
C ARG A 52 19.92 -27.07 -23.18
N GLY A 53 19.67 -26.38 -22.06
CA GLY A 53 20.72 -25.79 -21.23
C GLY A 53 21.41 -24.57 -21.86
N LEU A 54 20.83 -23.99 -22.92
CA LEU A 54 21.33 -22.80 -23.59
C LEU A 54 21.13 -21.53 -22.75
N TYR A 55 20.16 -21.55 -21.82
CA TYR A 55 19.93 -20.46 -20.87
C TYR A 55 19.81 -21.01 -19.44
N ASN A 56 20.59 -20.44 -18.51
CA ASN A 56 20.52 -20.81 -17.09
C ASN A 56 19.39 -20.04 -16.40
N TYR A 57 18.29 -20.72 -16.07
CA TYR A 57 17.15 -20.15 -15.35
C TYR A 57 17.51 -19.60 -13.95
N GLU A 58 18.54 -20.12 -13.29
CA GLU A 58 18.96 -19.60 -11.98
C GLU A 58 19.33 -18.11 -12.04
N SER A 59 19.84 -17.65 -13.19
CA SER A 59 20.10 -16.23 -13.42
C SER A 59 18.84 -15.37 -13.38
N VAL A 60 17.67 -15.94 -13.74
CA VAL A 60 16.36 -15.27 -13.64
C VAL A 60 15.81 -15.42 -12.23
N LYS A 61 15.89 -16.63 -11.65
CA LYS A 61 15.37 -16.93 -10.30
C LYS A 61 16.01 -16.09 -9.20
N TYR A 62 17.33 -15.93 -9.25
CA TYR A 62 18.10 -15.24 -8.20
C TYR A 62 18.42 -13.78 -8.51
N SER A 63 18.12 -13.31 -9.72
CA SER A 63 18.23 -11.89 -10.07
C SER A 63 16.88 -11.21 -9.92
N PHE A 64 16.82 -10.22 -9.03
CA PHE A 64 15.68 -9.33 -8.85
C PHE A 64 15.20 -8.74 -10.18
N THR A 65 16.11 -8.13 -10.95
CA THR A 65 15.77 -7.43 -12.18
C THR A 65 15.17 -8.37 -13.21
N MET A 66 15.71 -9.58 -13.32
CA MET A 66 15.31 -10.54 -14.35
C MET A 66 13.97 -11.21 -14.00
N SER A 67 13.79 -11.63 -12.75
CA SER A 67 12.51 -12.18 -12.28
C SER A 67 11.39 -11.13 -12.29
N PHE A 68 11.73 -9.89 -11.99
CA PHE A 68 10.84 -8.74 -12.11
C PHE A 68 10.36 -8.52 -13.55
N LEU A 69 11.29 -8.41 -14.51
CA LEU A 69 10.96 -8.26 -15.93
C LEU A 69 10.11 -9.42 -16.45
N ALA A 70 10.38 -10.66 -16.01
CA ALA A 70 9.60 -11.83 -16.42
C ALA A 70 8.11 -11.69 -16.07
N LEU A 71 7.82 -11.18 -14.88
CA LEU A 71 6.45 -11.00 -14.42
C LEU A 71 5.76 -9.85 -15.16
N VAL A 72 6.44 -8.72 -15.35
CA VAL A 72 5.92 -7.58 -16.13
C VAL A 72 5.60 -8.01 -17.56
N PHE A 73 6.51 -8.75 -18.20
CA PHE A 73 6.33 -9.23 -19.56
C PHE A 73 5.19 -10.24 -19.67
N LEU A 74 5.04 -11.15 -18.69
CA LEU A 74 3.91 -12.07 -18.63
C LEU A 74 2.58 -11.33 -18.51
N ILE A 75 2.48 -10.33 -17.62
CA ILE A 75 1.28 -9.50 -17.47
C ILE A 75 0.99 -8.76 -18.77
N TYR A 76 1.99 -8.13 -19.37
CA TYR A 76 1.84 -7.43 -20.64
C TYR A 76 1.30 -8.37 -21.74
N ILE A 77 1.91 -9.54 -21.93
CA ILE A 77 1.46 -10.55 -22.91
C ILE A 77 0.02 -10.99 -22.63
N PHE A 78 -0.32 -11.26 -21.38
CA PHE A 78 -1.68 -11.66 -20.98
C PHE A 78 -2.70 -10.58 -21.31
N VAL A 79 -2.39 -9.31 -21.03
CA VAL A 79 -3.26 -8.17 -21.34
C VAL A 79 -3.46 -8.05 -22.85
N ILE A 80 -2.39 -8.15 -23.64
CA ILE A 80 -2.46 -8.10 -25.12
C ILE A 80 -3.37 -9.19 -25.68
N LEU A 81 -3.29 -10.41 -25.14
CA LEU A 81 -4.17 -11.52 -25.52
C LEU A 81 -5.62 -11.30 -25.07
N LEU A 82 -5.84 -10.78 -23.87
CA LEU A 82 -7.17 -10.58 -23.29
C LEU A 82 -8.00 -9.56 -24.08
N ILE A 83 -7.35 -8.51 -24.60
CA ILE A 83 -8.01 -7.38 -25.28
C ILE A 83 -7.93 -7.46 -26.82
N ASP A 84 -7.37 -8.53 -27.38
CA ASP A 84 -7.18 -8.74 -28.83
C ASP A 84 -6.47 -7.56 -29.54
N ALA A 85 -5.42 -7.07 -28.87
CA ALA A 85 -4.59 -5.94 -29.26
C ALA A 85 -3.82 -6.17 -30.58
N TYR A 86 -3.82 -5.18 -31.49
CA TYR A 86 -3.15 -5.23 -32.79
C TYR A 86 -1.98 -4.24 -32.93
N GLY A 87 -1.05 -4.51 -33.86
CA GLY A 87 0.02 -3.60 -34.29
C GLY A 87 1.24 -3.59 -33.36
N TYR A 88 1.86 -2.43 -33.16
CA TYR A 88 3.08 -2.30 -32.33
C TYR A 88 2.98 -2.94 -30.94
N PRO A 89 1.86 -2.87 -30.20
CA PRO A 89 1.77 -3.54 -28.91
C PRO A 89 1.80 -5.08 -29.01
N GLN A 90 1.20 -5.63 -30.06
CA GLN A 90 1.22 -7.08 -30.35
C GLN A 90 2.63 -7.51 -30.79
N SER A 91 3.27 -6.73 -31.67
CA SER A 91 4.67 -6.88 -32.07
C SER A 91 5.63 -6.83 -30.87
N PHE A 92 5.39 -5.91 -29.91
CA PHE A 92 6.16 -5.86 -28.68
C PHE A 92 5.88 -7.08 -27.79
N ALA A 93 4.65 -7.61 -27.75
CA ALA A 93 4.37 -8.85 -27.02
C ALA A 93 5.15 -10.03 -27.61
N VAL A 94 5.22 -10.13 -28.95
CA VAL A 94 6.03 -11.10 -29.68
C VAL A 94 7.50 -11.02 -29.25
N LEU A 95 8.09 -9.82 -29.18
CA LEU A 95 9.48 -9.61 -28.70
C LEU A 95 9.73 -10.21 -27.32
N LEU A 96 8.77 -10.06 -26.40
CA LEU A 96 8.89 -10.47 -25.00
C LEU A 96 8.66 -11.98 -24.79
N THR A 97 7.95 -12.64 -25.71
CA THR A 97 7.57 -14.06 -25.56
C THR A 97 8.72 -15.03 -25.35
N PRO A 98 9.92 -14.93 -25.99
CA PRO A 98 11.04 -15.83 -25.70
C PRO A 98 11.55 -15.69 -24.27
N TYR A 99 11.65 -14.47 -23.75
CA TYR A 99 12.07 -14.24 -22.37
C TYR A 99 11.07 -14.82 -21.37
N THR A 100 9.78 -14.56 -21.58
CA THR A 100 8.70 -15.13 -20.77
C THR A 100 8.71 -16.66 -20.85
N GLY A 101 8.99 -17.23 -22.02
CA GLY A 101 9.16 -18.66 -22.22
C GLY A 101 10.28 -19.26 -21.38
N VAL A 102 11.46 -18.61 -21.35
CA VAL A 102 12.58 -18.99 -20.47
C VAL A 102 12.16 -18.97 -19.00
N ALA A 103 11.49 -17.89 -18.57
CA ALA A 103 11.11 -17.73 -17.18
C ALA A 103 10.05 -18.77 -16.74
N VAL A 104 9.00 -18.96 -17.55
CA VAL A 104 7.92 -19.91 -17.27
C VAL A 104 8.43 -21.34 -17.33
N ALA A 105 9.16 -21.72 -18.39
CA ALA A 105 9.69 -23.08 -18.52
C ALA A 105 10.74 -23.40 -17.45
N GLY A 106 11.60 -22.44 -17.10
CA GLY A 106 12.56 -22.59 -16.02
C GLY A 106 11.90 -22.74 -14.65
N TYR A 107 10.88 -21.94 -14.37
CA TYR A 107 10.08 -22.06 -13.15
C TYR A 107 9.38 -23.43 -13.07
N LEU A 108 8.72 -23.86 -14.16
CA LEU A 108 8.06 -25.16 -14.24
C LEU A 108 9.06 -26.30 -14.10
N ARG A 109 10.22 -26.25 -14.78
CA ARG A 109 11.28 -27.26 -14.67
C ARG A 109 11.80 -27.36 -13.23
N GLY A 110 12.02 -26.23 -12.57
CA GLY A 110 12.40 -26.18 -11.15
C GLY A 110 11.34 -26.79 -10.24
N LYS A 111 10.07 -26.45 -10.45
CA LYS A 111 8.95 -27.03 -9.69
C LYS A 111 8.76 -28.52 -9.91
N ILE A 112 8.93 -28.99 -11.15
CA ILE A 112 8.88 -30.42 -11.50
C ILE A 112 10.05 -31.16 -10.85
N ALA A 113 11.26 -30.59 -10.85
CA ALA A 113 12.40 -31.18 -10.16
C ALA A 113 12.17 -31.28 -8.65
N GLU A 114 11.69 -30.22 -8.00
CA GLU A 114 11.27 -30.24 -6.59
C GLU A 114 10.19 -31.30 -6.32
N ALA A 115 9.21 -31.42 -7.23
CA ALA A 115 8.12 -32.38 -7.10
C ALA A 115 8.59 -33.83 -7.29
N ARG A 116 9.50 -34.08 -8.25
CA ARG A 116 10.13 -35.38 -8.47
C ARG A 116 10.99 -35.78 -7.28
N GLU A 117 11.75 -34.87 -6.71
CA GLU A 117 12.55 -35.14 -5.52
C GLU A 117 11.66 -35.45 -4.32
N LYS A 118 10.59 -34.68 -4.10
CA LYS A 118 9.58 -34.97 -3.07
C LYS A 118 8.85 -36.29 -3.31
N ALA A 119 8.62 -36.68 -4.55
CA ALA A 119 7.99 -37.95 -4.91
C ALA A 119 8.96 -39.12 -4.68
N ARG A 120 10.23 -38.96 -5.05
CA ARG A 120 11.31 -39.93 -4.80
C ARG A 120 11.50 -40.19 -3.31
N ILE A 121 11.40 -39.14 -2.49
CA ILE A 121 11.43 -39.24 -1.01
C ILE A 121 10.17 -39.93 -0.44
N ARG A 122 9.02 -39.90 -1.15
CA ARG A 122 7.72 -40.37 -0.63
C ARG A 122 7.27 -41.74 -1.10
N GLY A 123 7.99 -42.42 -1.99
CA GLY A 123 7.51 -43.68 -2.61
C GLY A 123 6.32 -43.44 -3.55
N GLU A 124 6.07 -44.38 -4.44
CA GLU A 124 5.24 -44.26 -5.66
C GLU A 124 3.94 -43.42 -5.53
N GLY A 125 3.80 -42.46 -6.45
CA GLY A 125 2.81 -41.39 -6.38
C GLY A 125 1.39 -41.83 -6.75
N VAL A 126 0.45 -41.62 -5.82
CA VAL A 126 -1.00 -41.64 -6.09
C VAL A 126 -1.34 -40.75 -7.31
N PRO A 127 -2.13 -41.22 -8.29
CA PRO A 127 -2.52 -40.45 -9.48
C PRO A 127 -3.09 -39.08 -9.12
N LEU A 128 -2.78 -38.03 -9.89
CA LEU A 128 -3.21 -36.65 -9.60
C LEU A 128 -4.73 -36.53 -9.42
N THR A 129 -5.51 -37.24 -10.24
CA THR A 129 -6.97 -37.32 -10.14
C THR A 129 -7.44 -37.93 -8.82
N ARG A 130 -6.81 -39.04 -8.40
CA ARG A 130 -7.07 -39.68 -7.11
C ARG A 130 -6.59 -38.82 -5.94
N ARG A 131 -5.53 -38.03 -6.14
CA ARG A 131 -5.00 -37.06 -5.17
C ARG A 131 -5.96 -35.88 -5.01
N ILE A 132 -6.44 -35.29 -6.09
CA ILE A 132 -7.42 -34.19 -6.07
C ILE A 132 -8.73 -34.71 -5.47
N ARG A 133 -9.24 -35.86 -5.92
CA ARG A 133 -10.47 -36.46 -5.38
C ARG A 133 -10.34 -36.76 -3.88
N ASN A 134 -9.25 -37.39 -3.44
CA ASN A 134 -9.01 -37.68 -2.02
C ASN A 134 -8.79 -36.40 -1.19
N THR A 135 -8.29 -35.33 -1.79
CA THR A 135 -8.09 -34.05 -1.08
C THR A 135 -9.37 -33.23 -1.03
N VAL A 136 -10.17 -33.26 -2.09
CA VAL A 136 -11.50 -32.63 -2.18
C VAL A 136 -12.50 -33.34 -1.28
N SER A 137 -12.45 -34.67 -1.19
CA SER A 137 -13.29 -35.46 -0.28
C SER A 137 -12.92 -35.29 1.20
N GLN A 138 -11.78 -34.67 1.50
CA GLN A 138 -11.36 -34.33 2.87
C GLN A 138 -11.83 -32.93 3.31
N LEU A 139 -12.45 -32.16 2.41
CA LEU A 139 -13.00 -30.84 2.71
C LEU A 139 -14.44 -30.99 3.18
N ASP A 140 -14.66 -30.75 4.46
CA ASP A 140 -16.01 -30.75 5.01
C ASP A 140 -16.76 -29.46 4.62
N ALA A 141 -18.09 -29.46 4.73
CA ALA A 141 -18.95 -28.37 4.27
C ALA A 141 -18.55 -26.99 4.80
N THR A 142 -18.13 -26.88 6.07
CA THR A 142 -17.63 -25.63 6.68
C THR A 142 -16.39 -25.11 5.97
N MET A 143 -15.46 -26.00 5.61
CA MET A 143 -14.22 -25.66 4.92
C MET A 143 -14.51 -25.15 3.50
N TRP A 144 -15.43 -25.82 2.81
CA TRP A 144 -15.92 -25.39 1.50
C TRP A 144 -16.57 -24.02 1.57
N PHE A 145 -17.48 -23.82 2.52
CA PHE A 145 -18.16 -22.54 2.70
C PHE A 145 -17.18 -21.39 2.94
N PHE A 146 -16.25 -21.50 3.89
CA PHE A 146 -15.27 -20.43 4.16
C PHE A 146 -14.34 -20.15 2.97
N THR A 147 -13.89 -21.20 2.29
CA THR A 147 -13.01 -21.08 1.13
C THR A 147 -13.72 -20.41 -0.05
N VAL A 148 -14.93 -20.88 -0.39
CA VAL A 148 -15.73 -20.36 -1.50
C VAL A 148 -16.21 -18.94 -1.18
N PHE A 149 -16.67 -18.68 0.04
CA PHE A 149 -17.09 -17.34 0.46
C PHE A 149 -15.94 -16.34 0.38
N GLY A 150 -14.76 -16.68 0.93
CA GLY A 150 -13.59 -15.81 0.87
C GLY A 150 -13.13 -15.53 -0.58
N LEU A 151 -13.09 -16.56 -1.43
CA LEU A 151 -12.74 -16.39 -2.84
C LEU A 151 -13.78 -15.58 -3.60
N ALA A 152 -15.06 -15.87 -3.42
CA ALA A 152 -16.15 -15.18 -4.11
C ALA A 152 -16.18 -13.70 -3.74
N TYR A 153 -16.08 -13.38 -2.44
CA TYR A 153 -16.09 -12.00 -1.97
C TYR A 153 -14.90 -11.19 -2.51
N LEU A 154 -13.68 -11.73 -2.39
CA LEU A 154 -12.47 -11.06 -2.91
C LEU A 154 -12.48 -10.97 -4.43
N THR A 155 -12.98 -11.98 -5.14
CA THR A 155 -13.08 -11.92 -6.59
C THR A 155 -14.07 -10.84 -7.02
N LEU A 156 -15.28 -10.86 -6.45
CA LEU A 156 -16.37 -9.96 -6.82
C LEU A 156 -16.08 -8.50 -6.47
N PHE A 157 -15.52 -8.24 -5.29
CA PHE A 157 -15.37 -6.87 -4.77
C PHE A 157 -13.94 -6.33 -4.81
N MET A 158 -12.96 -7.08 -5.34
CA MET A 158 -11.59 -6.59 -5.54
C MET A 158 -11.11 -6.89 -6.95
N VAL A 159 -11.09 -8.17 -7.36
CA VAL A 159 -10.52 -8.57 -8.66
C VAL A 159 -11.34 -8.02 -9.83
N VAL A 160 -12.66 -8.20 -9.80
CA VAL A 160 -13.56 -7.72 -10.86
C VAL A 160 -13.46 -6.19 -11.02
N PRO A 161 -13.59 -5.35 -9.97
CA PRO A 161 -13.36 -3.90 -10.08
C PRO A 161 -12.04 -3.52 -10.74
N ILE A 162 -10.93 -4.19 -10.39
CA ILE A 162 -9.61 -3.90 -10.96
C ILE A 162 -9.56 -4.29 -12.45
N VAL A 163 -10.12 -5.45 -12.80
CA VAL A 163 -10.22 -5.91 -14.20
C VAL A 163 -11.06 -4.92 -15.01
N LEU A 164 -12.12 -4.35 -14.44
CA LEU A 164 -12.93 -3.33 -15.12
C LEU A 164 -12.16 -2.04 -15.39
N VAL A 165 -11.34 -1.55 -14.45
CA VAL A 165 -10.44 -0.40 -14.72
C VAL A 165 -9.49 -0.73 -15.87
N LEU A 166 -8.90 -1.92 -15.84
CA LEU A 166 -8.01 -2.39 -16.89
C LEU A 166 -8.70 -2.43 -18.25
N MET A 167 -9.88 -3.04 -18.35
CA MET A 167 -10.66 -3.09 -19.59
C MET A 167 -11.01 -1.68 -20.08
N TYR A 168 -11.52 -0.82 -19.19
CA TYR A 168 -11.96 0.52 -19.58
C TYR A 168 -10.79 1.42 -20.03
N SER A 169 -9.60 1.23 -19.46
CA SER A 169 -8.40 1.98 -19.86
C SER A 169 -7.96 1.79 -21.32
N PHE A 170 -8.35 0.67 -21.94
CA PHE A 170 -8.09 0.36 -23.34
C PHE A 170 -9.22 0.78 -24.27
N THR A 171 -10.26 1.46 -23.77
CA THR A 171 -11.34 2.01 -24.61
C THR A 171 -10.75 3.15 -25.46
N PRO A 172 -10.67 3.02 -26.79
CA PRO A 172 -10.08 4.04 -27.63
C PRO A 172 -10.90 5.34 -27.60
N PRO A 173 -10.26 6.52 -27.61
CA PRO A 173 -10.92 7.78 -27.92
C PRO A 173 -11.38 7.76 -29.38
N ALA A 174 -12.38 8.59 -29.72
CA ALA A 174 -12.94 8.63 -31.06
C ALA A 174 -11.86 8.87 -32.13
N GLY A 175 -11.71 7.91 -33.07
CA GLY A 175 -10.70 7.96 -34.13
C GLY A 175 -9.27 7.64 -33.70
N GLY A 176 -9.04 7.23 -32.44
CA GLY A 176 -7.75 6.82 -31.92
C GLY A 176 -7.60 5.31 -31.77
N GLU A 177 -6.36 4.86 -31.59
CA GLU A 177 -6.02 3.46 -31.35
C GLU A 177 -6.33 3.04 -29.89
N TRP A 178 -6.55 1.75 -29.64
CA TRP A 178 -6.90 1.22 -28.31
C TRP A 178 -5.81 1.45 -27.24
N TRP A 179 -4.54 1.69 -27.64
CA TRP A 179 -3.43 2.04 -26.74
C TRP A 179 -3.22 3.54 -26.55
N SER A 180 -3.99 4.40 -27.23
CA SER A 180 -3.73 5.84 -27.27
C SER A 180 -3.80 6.49 -25.88
N ASN A 181 -4.63 5.97 -24.98
CA ASN A 181 -4.71 6.44 -23.59
C ASN A 181 -3.39 6.24 -22.85
N PHE A 182 -2.78 5.05 -22.99
CA PHE A 182 -1.46 4.76 -22.42
C PHE A 182 -0.36 5.55 -23.11
N TYR A 183 -0.44 5.73 -24.42
CA TYR A 183 0.47 6.59 -25.16
C TYR A 183 0.43 8.04 -24.64
N SER A 184 -0.77 8.58 -24.40
CA SER A 184 -0.94 9.92 -23.83
C SER A 184 -0.34 10.01 -22.44
N VAL A 185 -0.67 9.06 -21.55
CA VAL A 185 -0.16 9.02 -20.17
C VAL A 185 1.36 8.91 -20.11
N LEU A 186 2.00 8.18 -21.03
CA LEU A 186 3.45 7.93 -20.99
C LEU A 186 4.29 8.92 -21.81
N ARG A 187 3.71 9.63 -22.78
CA ARG A 187 4.47 10.52 -23.68
C ARG A 187 4.01 11.97 -23.71
N THR A 188 2.77 12.27 -23.34
CA THR A 188 2.28 13.65 -23.38
C THR A 188 2.96 14.47 -22.27
N ARG A 189 3.35 15.71 -22.59
CA ARG A 189 3.97 16.65 -21.63
C ARG A 189 3.10 16.91 -20.38
N SER A 190 1.79 16.69 -20.47
CA SER A 190 0.86 16.78 -19.36
C SER A 190 1.09 15.73 -18.25
N TYR A 191 1.72 14.59 -18.60
CA TYR A 191 1.97 13.47 -17.69
C TYR A 191 3.46 13.21 -17.47
N VAL A 192 4.28 13.37 -18.52
CA VAL A 192 5.73 13.20 -18.50
C VAL A 192 6.39 14.43 -19.14
N ASN A 193 6.95 15.30 -18.31
CA ASN A 193 7.60 16.54 -18.73
C ASN A 193 9.10 16.52 -18.41
N LEU A 194 9.91 15.99 -19.31
CA LEU A 194 11.37 15.90 -19.09
C LEU A 194 12.11 17.24 -19.26
N ASP A 195 11.46 18.26 -19.82
CA ASP A 195 12.03 19.60 -20.00
C ASP A 195 11.08 20.68 -19.44
N PRO A 196 10.99 20.78 -18.10
CA PRO A 196 10.10 21.75 -17.47
C PRO A 196 10.57 23.18 -17.74
N ILE A 197 9.61 24.06 -18.03
CA ILE A 197 9.82 25.51 -18.21
C ILE A 197 10.45 26.11 -16.95
N VAL A 198 10.06 25.58 -15.79
CA VAL A 198 10.50 26.03 -14.48
C VAL A 198 11.42 24.97 -13.87
N LYS A 199 12.73 25.21 -13.94
CA LYS A 199 13.78 24.28 -13.45
C LYS A 199 14.31 24.62 -12.07
N ASP A 200 13.85 25.72 -11.49
CA ASP A 200 14.34 26.20 -10.20
C ASP A 200 13.78 25.36 -9.06
N TRP A 201 14.65 24.57 -8.43
CA TRP A 201 14.39 23.82 -7.20
C TRP A 201 14.05 24.75 -6.04
N TRP A 202 14.70 25.91 -6.03
CA TRP A 202 14.54 26.98 -5.06
C TRP A 202 14.60 28.33 -5.76
N ARG A 203 13.91 29.32 -5.21
CA ARG A 203 13.99 30.71 -5.67
C ARG A 203 14.00 31.64 -4.48
N MET A 204 14.88 32.64 -4.52
CA MET A 204 14.82 33.75 -3.56
C MET A 204 13.86 34.81 -4.11
N ILE A 205 12.87 35.19 -3.31
CA ILE A 205 11.90 36.23 -3.63
C ILE A 205 12.04 37.31 -2.57
N GLU A 206 12.18 38.55 -3.02
CA GLU A 206 12.16 39.72 -2.14
C GLU A 206 10.78 40.35 -2.23
N ILE A 207 10.05 40.36 -1.11
CA ILE A 207 8.71 40.94 -1.04
C ILE A 207 8.80 42.24 -0.23
N PRO A 208 8.44 43.40 -0.81
CA PRO A 208 8.40 44.67 -0.10
C PRO A 208 7.60 44.55 1.21
N GLY A 209 8.22 44.93 2.34
CA GLY A 209 7.60 44.86 3.67
C GLY A 209 7.65 43.50 4.39
N VAL A 210 8.00 42.40 3.70
CA VAL A 210 8.11 41.05 4.30
C VAL A 210 9.57 40.57 4.40
N GLY A 211 10.44 41.05 3.50
CA GLY A 211 11.86 40.69 3.45
C GLY A 211 12.17 39.60 2.42
N LYS A 212 13.36 38.99 2.56
CA LYS A 212 13.83 37.92 1.66
C LYS A 212 13.23 36.58 2.06
N ILE A 213 12.63 35.88 1.10
CA ILE A 213 12.04 34.56 1.28
C ILE A 213 12.72 33.57 0.33
N LEU A 214 13.34 32.54 0.90
CA LEU A 214 13.80 31.38 0.16
C LEU A 214 12.64 30.40 0.00
N VAL A 215 12.13 30.26 -1.22
CA VAL A 215 11.06 29.34 -1.55
C VAL A 215 11.65 28.06 -2.12
N VAL A 216 11.37 26.92 -1.50
CA VAL A 216 11.81 25.59 -1.95
C VAL A 216 10.58 24.80 -2.40
N ARG A 217 10.52 24.42 -3.68
CA ARG A 217 9.34 23.76 -4.28
C ARG A 217 9.62 22.46 -5.02
N GLY A 218 10.84 22.29 -5.53
CA GLY A 218 11.19 21.20 -6.44
C GLY A 218 10.74 21.45 -7.88
N VAL A 219 11.22 20.59 -8.79
CA VAL A 219 10.97 20.69 -10.23
C VAL A 219 9.84 19.76 -10.64
N ASP A 220 8.95 20.25 -11.50
CA ASP A 220 7.78 19.51 -11.97
C ASP A 220 8.06 18.77 -13.28
N TYR A 221 8.36 17.47 -13.19
CA TYR A 221 8.57 16.58 -14.32
C TYR A 221 7.30 15.88 -14.82
N GLY A 222 6.12 16.34 -14.39
CA GLY A 222 4.83 15.73 -14.68
C GLY A 222 4.45 14.60 -13.71
N PRO A 223 3.14 14.30 -13.61
CA PRO A 223 2.52 13.32 -12.71
C PRO A 223 3.27 12.01 -12.52
N VAL A 224 3.67 11.34 -13.60
CA VAL A 224 4.25 9.98 -13.53
C VAL A 224 5.64 10.04 -12.92
N VAL A 225 6.50 10.93 -13.42
CA VAL A 225 7.89 11.07 -12.96
C VAL A 225 7.93 11.62 -11.54
N ASN A 226 7.14 12.66 -11.25
CA ASN A 226 7.09 13.26 -9.92
C ASN A 226 6.63 12.25 -8.86
N SER A 227 5.59 11.45 -9.13
CA SER A 227 5.14 10.43 -8.19
C SER A 227 6.23 9.39 -7.90
N LEU A 228 7.00 8.95 -8.90
CA LEU A 228 8.12 8.03 -8.71
C LEU A 228 9.28 8.67 -7.92
N VAL A 229 9.61 9.94 -8.22
CA VAL A 229 10.66 10.69 -7.53
C VAL A 229 10.27 10.92 -6.07
N VAL A 230 9.04 11.38 -5.81
CA VAL A 230 8.49 11.56 -4.46
C VAL A 230 8.54 10.24 -3.70
N ALA A 231 7.96 9.17 -4.23
CA ALA A 231 7.94 7.88 -3.55
C ALA A 231 9.34 7.34 -3.24
N SER A 232 10.27 7.46 -4.19
CA SER A 232 11.65 7.01 -3.98
C SER A 232 12.36 7.81 -2.88
N ILE A 233 12.27 9.14 -2.92
CA ILE A 233 12.90 10.03 -1.95
C ILE A 233 12.27 9.82 -0.57
N VAL A 234 10.95 9.83 -0.48
CA VAL A 234 10.20 9.61 0.76
C VAL A 234 10.58 8.28 1.38
N THR A 235 10.59 7.19 0.61
CA THR A 235 11.02 5.87 1.11
C THR A 235 12.45 5.90 1.61
N VAL A 236 13.41 6.47 0.88
CA VAL A 236 14.80 6.52 1.33
C VAL A 236 14.93 7.26 2.66
N PHE A 237 14.38 8.47 2.77
CA PHE A 237 14.50 9.27 4.00
C PHE A 237 13.70 8.68 5.16
N ALA A 238 12.46 8.23 4.92
CA ALA A 238 11.64 7.57 5.94
C ALA A 238 12.30 6.27 6.44
N THR A 239 12.93 5.50 5.56
CA THR A 239 13.66 4.28 5.93
C THR A 239 14.91 4.60 6.73
N LEU A 240 15.70 5.60 6.33
CA LEU A 240 16.87 6.02 7.09
C LEU A 240 16.49 6.47 8.51
N LEU A 241 15.47 7.34 8.64
CA LEU A 241 14.96 7.79 9.93
C LEU A 241 14.41 6.62 10.75
N GLY A 242 13.61 5.76 10.12
CA GLY A 242 13.03 4.58 10.75
C GLY A 242 14.09 3.62 11.31
N ILE A 243 15.13 3.31 10.54
CA ILE A 243 16.25 2.45 10.96
C ILE A 243 17.00 3.07 12.14
N ILE A 244 17.31 4.37 12.08
CA ILE A 244 18.05 5.07 13.15
C ILE A 244 17.27 4.99 14.47
N VAL A 245 16.00 5.39 14.44
CA VAL A 245 15.13 5.39 15.63
C VAL A 245 14.91 3.95 16.14
N ALA A 246 14.67 3.00 15.24
CA ALA A 246 14.47 1.58 15.59
C ALA A 246 15.70 0.97 16.24
N PHE A 247 16.88 1.19 15.66
CA PHE A 247 18.13 0.64 16.18
C PHE A 247 18.44 1.19 17.58
N VAL A 248 18.27 2.50 17.77
CA VAL A 248 18.48 3.16 19.08
C VAL A 248 17.54 2.59 20.14
N LEU A 249 16.25 2.49 19.83
CA LEU A 249 15.25 1.98 20.78
C LEU A 249 15.34 0.47 21.02
N ALA A 250 15.79 -0.32 20.04
CA ALA A 250 15.93 -1.76 20.16
C ALA A 250 17.20 -2.19 20.90
N ARG A 251 18.31 -1.45 20.74
CA ARG A 251 19.63 -1.84 21.26
C ARG A 251 20.11 -1.05 22.47
N TYR A 252 19.52 0.11 22.77
CA TYR A 252 19.97 0.97 23.87
C TYR A 252 18.88 1.27 24.90
N ARG A 253 19.28 1.37 26.18
CA ARG A 253 18.47 1.87 27.30
C ARG A 253 19.12 3.12 27.87
N PHE A 254 18.33 4.17 28.03
CA PHE A 254 18.74 5.47 28.56
C PHE A 254 17.54 6.15 29.26
N PRO A 255 17.78 7.18 30.10
CA PRO A 255 16.69 7.94 30.72
C PRO A 255 15.78 8.60 29.66
N GLY A 256 14.47 8.38 29.72
CA GLY A 256 13.53 8.86 28.68
C GLY A 256 13.37 7.92 27.48
N HIS A 257 13.94 6.71 27.49
CA HIS A 257 13.74 5.68 26.46
C HIS A 257 12.25 5.42 26.17
N THR A 258 11.44 5.23 27.22
CA THR A 258 9.99 5.00 27.08
C THR A 258 9.29 6.20 26.45
N LEU A 259 9.68 7.43 26.84
CA LEU A 259 9.11 8.64 26.26
C LEU A 259 9.42 8.72 24.76
N LEU A 260 10.69 8.59 24.36
CA LEU A 260 11.07 8.60 22.94
C LEU A 260 10.34 7.52 22.15
N ARG A 261 10.17 6.33 22.73
CA ARG A 261 9.42 5.23 22.13
C ARG A 261 7.95 5.57 21.89
N ILE A 262 7.29 6.23 22.85
CA ILE A 262 5.90 6.69 22.71
C ILE A 262 5.83 7.77 21.63
N LEU A 263 6.70 8.78 21.70
CA LEU A 263 6.73 9.89 20.75
C LEU A 263 6.99 9.42 19.31
N ALA A 264 7.81 8.39 19.11
CA ALA A 264 8.07 7.82 17.78
C ALA A 264 6.86 7.12 17.14
N ILE A 265 5.85 6.75 17.95
CA ILE A 265 4.61 6.09 17.48
C ILE A 265 3.53 7.13 17.18
N VAL A 266 3.54 8.29 17.85
CA VAL A 266 2.53 9.35 17.70
C VAL A 266 2.23 9.69 16.24
N PRO A 267 3.21 9.76 15.30
CA PRO A 267 2.90 10.15 13.94
C PRO A 267 2.05 9.15 13.15
N LEU A 268 1.87 7.93 13.66
CA LEU A 268 0.96 6.93 13.07
C LEU A 268 -0.51 7.22 13.32
N PHE A 269 -0.83 8.15 14.23
CA PHE A 269 -2.20 8.61 14.38
C PHE A 269 -2.60 9.38 13.13
N ASN A 270 -3.26 8.67 12.23
CA ASN A 270 -3.59 9.16 10.92
C ASN A 270 -4.73 10.18 11.04
N THR A 271 -4.45 11.42 10.68
CA THR A 271 -5.44 12.49 10.52
C THR A 271 -5.31 13.04 9.10
N PRO A 272 -6.05 12.46 8.14
CA PRO A 272 -5.95 12.83 6.73
C PRO A 272 -6.06 14.34 6.51
N PHE A 273 -5.28 14.86 5.57
CA PHE A 273 -5.18 16.30 5.21
C PHE A 273 -4.57 17.18 6.30
N ILE A 274 -5.12 17.18 7.52
CA ILE A 274 -4.73 18.14 8.54
C ILE A 274 -3.27 17.95 9.00
N ASN A 275 -2.75 16.72 9.08
CA ASN A 275 -1.32 16.50 9.37
C ASN A 275 -0.43 17.22 8.34
N SER A 276 -0.73 17.06 7.05
CA SER A 276 0.01 17.75 5.99
C SER A 276 -0.20 19.27 6.03
N TYR A 277 -1.37 19.73 6.46
CA TYR A 277 -1.66 21.14 6.61
C TYR A 277 -0.82 21.76 7.74
N VAL A 278 -0.72 21.09 8.88
CA VAL A 278 0.16 21.54 9.96
C VAL A 278 1.62 21.55 9.53
N VAL A 279 2.09 20.56 8.75
CA VAL A 279 3.43 20.61 8.14
C VAL A 279 3.57 21.85 7.25
N LYS A 280 2.58 22.15 6.41
CA LYS A 280 2.56 23.35 5.58
C LYS A 280 2.65 24.64 6.41
N LEU A 281 1.98 24.70 7.56
CA LEU A 281 2.07 25.85 8.48
C LEU A 281 3.45 25.98 9.14
N ILE A 282 4.03 24.86 9.58
CA ILE A 282 5.36 24.83 10.23
C ILE A 282 6.44 25.37 9.28
N TRP A 283 6.36 24.98 8.01
CA TRP A 283 7.27 25.39 6.93
C TRP A 283 6.75 26.58 6.10
N GLY A 284 5.71 27.25 6.57
CA GLY A 284 5.20 28.47 5.95
C GLY A 284 6.18 29.63 6.14
N GLN A 285 6.05 30.68 5.32
CA GLN A 285 6.86 31.90 5.40
C GLN A 285 6.79 32.62 6.77
N ASP A 286 5.67 32.49 7.47
CA ASP A 286 5.41 33.05 8.79
C ASP A 286 5.26 31.92 9.83
N GLY A 287 5.80 30.74 9.51
CA GLY A 287 5.85 29.58 10.40
C GLY A 287 7.06 29.63 11.35
N PRO A 288 7.07 28.75 12.37
CA PRO A 288 8.17 28.66 13.34
C PRO A 288 9.53 28.40 12.70
N VAL A 289 9.60 27.58 11.65
CA VAL A 289 10.88 27.30 10.95
C VAL A 289 11.37 28.56 10.23
N SER A 290 10.49 29.27 9.53
CA SER A 290 10.85 30.54 8.88
C SER A 290 11.33 31.59 9.87
N SER A 291 10.69 31.69 11.04
CA SER A 291 11.08 32.63 12.09
C SER A 291 12.51 32.36 12.59
N LEU A 292 12.87 31.08 12.79
CA LEU A 292 14.23 30.68 13.14
C LEU A 292 15.22 31.05 12.03
N PHE A 293 14.90 30.75 10.76
CA PHE A 293 15.78 31.09 9.63
C PHE A 293 15.97 32.60 9.49
N ASN A 294 14.92 33.39 9.71
CA ASN A 294 15.01 34.85 9.65
C ASN A 294 15.91 35.40 10.76
N THR A 295 15.84 34.81 11.96
CA THR A 295 16.65 35.21 13.12
C THR A 295 18.14 34.89 12.93
N PHE A 296 18.47 33.71 12.41
CA PHE A 296 19.87 33.27 12.27
C PHE A 296 20.54 33.67 10.95
N PHE A 297 19.78 33.76 9.85
CA PHE A 297 20.31 33.94 8.51
C PHE A 297 19.75 35.17 7.77
N GLY A 298 18.79 35.90 8.35
CA GLY A 298 18.22 37.11 7.75
C GLY A 298 17.28 36.88 6.57
N PHE A 299 16.79 35.65 6.35
CA PHE A 299 15.78 35.32 5.35
C PHE A 299 14.77 34.30 5.89
N LYS A 300 13.53 34.34 5.39
CA LYS A 300 12.46 33.37 5.71
C LYS A 300 12.54 32.15 4.80
N LEU A 301 12.17 30.96 5.28
CA LEU A 301 12.21 29.70 4.51
C LEU A 301 10.81 29.14 4.29
N ARG A 302 10.28 29.23 3.07
CA ARG A 302 8.99 28.66 2.72
C ARG A 302 9.16 27.37 1.92
N VAL A 303 8.60 26.26 2.40
CA VAL A 303 8.57 25.01 1.63
C VAL A 303 7.17 24.78 1.05
N GLU A 304 7.11 24.63 -0.26
CA GLU A 304 5.87 24.41 -1.00
C GLU A 304 6.08 23.32 -2.08
N GLY A 305 5.10 23.13 -2.95
CA GLY A 305 5.22 22.22 -4.09
C GLY A 305 5.53 20.78 -3.69
N ILE A 306 6.28 20.09 -4.55
CA ILE A 306 6.60 18.67 -4.42
C ILE A 306 7.48 18.42 -3.19
N VAL A 307 8.40 19.34 -2.86
CA VAL A 307 9.24 19.22 -1.65
C VAL A 307 8.41 19.26 -0.38
N GLY A 308 7.38 20.12 -0.33
CA GLY A 308 6.43 20.15 0.80
C GLY A 308 5.68 18.83 0.97
N VAL A 309 5.24 18.21 -0.14
CA VAL A 309 4.64 16.88 -0.14
C VAL A 309 5.62 15.82 0.40
N MET A 310 6.87 15.81 -0.07
CA MET A 310 7.89 14.87 0.41
C MET A 310 8.11 15.01 1.93
N LEU A 311 8.26 16.24 2.44
CA LEU A 311 8.45 16.47 3.87
C LEU A 311 7.27 15.97 4.71
N ALA A 312 6.04 16.27 4.28
CA ALA A 312 4.84 15.83 4.97
C ALA A 312 4.75 14.30 5.02
N GLN A 313 5.07 13.62 3.91
CA GLN A 313 5.05 12.16 3.83
C GLN A 313 6.19 11.51 4.63
N ILE A 314 7.41 12.04 4.62
CA ILE A 314 8.54 11.50 5.40
C ILE A 314 8.19 11.46 6.89
N VAL A 315 7.69 12.57 7.43
CA VAL A 315 7.31 12.69 8.83
C VAL A 315 6.14 11.76 9.19
N THR A 316 5.19 11.59 8.26
CA THR A 316 4.01 10.74 8.49
C THR A 316 4.35 9.25 8.39
N PHE A 317 5.22 8.85 7.46
CA PHE A 317 5.42 7.44 7.10
C PHE A 317 6.67 6.79 7.69
N PHE A 318 7.66 7.54 8.20
CA PHE A 318 8.83 6.94 8.86
C PHE A 318 8.49 5.97 10.01
N PRO A 319 7.42 6.17 10.83
CA PRO A 319 7.14 5.26 11.92
C PRO A 319 6.82 3.83 11.45
N ILE A 320 6.27 3.69 10.24
CA ILE A 320 5.97 2.39 9.62
C ILE A 320 7.27 1.60 9.45
N VAL A 321 8.34 2.24 8.96
CA VAL A 321 9.64 1.58 8.86
C VAL A 321 10.26 1.35 10.24
N TYR A 322 10.14 2.33 11.14
CA TYR A 322 10.63 2.19 12.51
C TYR A 322 10.07 0.95 13.20
N LEU A 323 8.76 0.68 13.11
CA LEU A 323 8.14 -0.46 13.79
C LEU A 323 8.55 -1.79 13.19
N ASN A 324 8.58 -1.88 11.86
CA ASN A 324 9.04 -3.08 11.16
C ASN A 324 10.52 -3.37 11.44
N ALA A 325 11.37 -2.33 11.42
CA ALA A 325 12.78 -2.42 11.75
C ALA A 325 13.00 -2.79 13.22
N TYR A 326 12.25 -2.17 14.15
CA TYR A 326 12.33 -2.44 15.58
C TYR A 326 12.01 -3.90 15.89
N ASN A 327 10.89 -4.40 15.35
CA ASN A 327 10.49 -5.80 15.50
C ASN A 327 11.54 -6.76 14.94
N SER A 328 12.17 -6.39 13.82
CA SER A 328 13.25 -7.19 13.25
C SER A 328 14.48 -7.21 14.16
N PHE A 329 14.91 -6.05 14.68
CA PHE A 329 16.08 -5.97 15.55
C PHE A 329 15.91 -6.76 16.85
N ILE A 330 14.74 -6.69 17.50
CA ILE A 330 14.51 -7.39 18.78
C ILE A 330 14.37 -8.91 18.60
N ASN A 331 14.03 -9.38 17.40
CA ASN A 331 13.87 -10.80 17.09
C ASN A 331 15.16 -11.48 16.60
N ILE A 332 16.24 -10.72 16.40
CA ILE A 332 17.57 -11.30 16.10
C ILE A 332 18.06 -12.09 17.32
N ASP A 333 18.50 -13.32 17.08
CA ASP A 333 19.13 -14.17 18.10
C ASP A 333 20.42 -13.53 18.63
N PRO A 334 20.50 -13.20 19.93
CA PRO A 334 21.70 -12.61 20.53
C PRO A 334 22.98 -13.44 20.31
N SER A 335 22.88 -14.77 20.24
CA SER A 335 24.04 -15.66 20.07
C SER A 335 24.75 -15.44 18.74
N THR A 336 24.04 -15.00 17.70
CA THR A 336 24.64 -14.72 16.38
C THR A 336 25.54 -13.48 16.45
N GLU A 337 25.14 -12.47 17.22
CA GLU A 337 25.96 -11.28 17.43
C GLU A 337 27.15 -11.57 18.35
N GLU A 338 26.98 -12.43 19.36
CA GLU A 338 28.08 -12.86 20.25
C GLU A 338 29.15 -13.67 19.52
N GLN A 339 28.74 -14.59 18.65
CA GLN A 339 29.67 -15.34 17.79
C GLN A 339 30.47 -14.40 16.88
N ALA A 340 29.81 -13.40 16.30
CA ALA A 340 30.49 -12.42 15.47
C ALA A 340 31.47 -11.54 16.27
N GLU A 341 31.11 -11.16 17.50
CA GLU A 341 32.01 -10.44 18.41
C GLU A 341 33.22 -11.28 18.83
N ASN A 342 33.02 -12.58 19.09
CA ASN A 342 34.11 -13.53 19.37
C ASN A 342 35.08 -13.66 18.19
N LEU A 343 34.56 -13.55 16.95
CA LEU A 343 35.36 -13.49 15.72
C LEU A 343 35.94 -12.09 15.42
N GLY A 344 35.80 -11.12 16.34
CA GLY A 344 36.39 -9.79 16.25
C GLY A 344 35.52 -8.71 15.60
N ALA A 345 34.27 -9.01 15.22
CA ALA A 345 33.36 -7.99 14.68
C ALA A 345 32.77 -7.13 15.82
N LYS A 346 33.10 -5.84 15.87
CA LYS A 346 32.59 -4.89 16.89
C LYS A 346 32.02 -3.61 16.25
N GLY A 347 31.19 -2.89 16.98
CA GLY A 347 30.68 -1.57 16.60
C GLY A 347 29.96 -1.55 15.24
N PHE A 348 30.35 -0.63 14.35
CA PHE A 348 29.76 -0.52 13.01
C PHE A 348 30.01 -1.76 12.13
N ARG A 349 31.12 -2.48 12.34
CA ARG A 349 31.40 -3.74 11.62
C ARG A 349 30.34 -4.77 11.95
N LEU A 350 30.08 -5.02 13.24
CA LEU A 350 29.03 -5.92 13.71
C LEU A 350 27.65 -5.53 13.14
N PHE A 351 27.31 -4.24 13.21
CA PHE A 351 26.06 -3.72 12.66
C PHE A 351 25.93 -4.02 11.17
N ARG A 352 26.93 -3.64 10.35
CA ARG A 352 26.86 -3.76 8.89
C ARG A 352 26.92 -5.22 8.41
N THR A 353 27.66 -6.09 9.10
CA THR A 353 27.90 -7.47 8.64
C THR A 353 26.91 -8.49 9.21
N VAL A 354 26.31 -8.23 10.37
CA VAL A 354 25.42 -9.19 11.06
C VAL A 354 24.05 -8.59 11.34
N THR A 355 23.99 -7.53 12.16
CA THR A 355 22.70 -7.01 12.66
C THR A 355 21.81 -6.46 11.55
N LEU A 356 22.34 -5.61 10.67
CA LEU A 356 21.58 -4.99 9.59
C LEU A 356 21.14 -6.02 8.52
N PRO A 357 22.01 -6.93 8.03
CA PRO A 357 21.58 -7.98 7.10
C PRO A 357 20.46 -8.89 7.65
N LEU A 358 20.50 -9.22 8.95
CA LEU A 358 19.45 -10.02 9.60
C LEU A 358 18.15 -9.23 9.79
N ALA A 359 18.22 -7.92 10.02
CA ALA A 359 17.04 -7.06 10.12
C ALA A 359 16.47 -6.62 8.76
N LEU A 360 17.23 -6.79 7.67
CA LEU A 360 16.88 -6.31 6.34
C LEU A 360 15.50 -6.79 5.84
N PRO A 361 15.04 -8.03 6.12
CA PRO A 361 13.72 -8.46 5.68
C PRO A 361 12.58 -7.58 6.19
N GLY A 362 12.55 -7.25 7.48
CA GLY A 362 11.49 -6.38 7.99
C GLY A 362 11.72 -4.90 7.67
N ILE A 363 12.97 -4.42 7.63
CA ILE A 363 13.27 -3.06 7.12
C ILE A 363 12.72 -2.89 5.71
N ALA A 364 12.96 -3.87 4.84
CA ALA A 364 12.47 -3.85 3.48
C ALA A 364 10.93 -3.93 3.45
N ALA A 365 10.29 -4.79 4.24
CA ALA A 365 8.82 -4.83 4.34
C ALA A 365 8.24 -3.45 4.70
N GLY A 366 8.80 -2.77 5.71
CA GLY A 366 8.40 -1.40 6.05
C GLY A 366 8.64 -0.40 4.92
N SER A 367 9.79 -0.51 4.24
CA SER A 367 10.16 0.38 3.13
C SER A 367 9.23 0.24 1.92
N ILE A 368 8.79 -0.99 1.60
CA ILE A 368 7.80 -1.26 0.54
C ILE A 368 6.50 -0.54 0.85
N LEU A 369 6.02 -0.68 2.08
CA LEU A 369 4.76 -0.08 2.49
C LEU A 369 4.81 1.43 2.39
N VAL A 370 5.91 2.05 2.82
CA VAL A 370 6.11 3.50 2.64
C VAL A 370 6.14 3.90 1.17
N PHE A 371 6.80 3.12 0.32
CA PHE A 371 6.84 3.40 -1.13
C PHE A 371 5.44 3.37 -1.75
N VAL A 372 4.67 2.33 -1.44
CA VAL A 372 3.30 2.19 -1.94
C VAL A 372 2.42 3.31 -1.39
N PHE A 373 2.46 3.59 -0.08
CA PHE A 373 1.66 4.65 0.55
C PHE A 373 2.03 6.04 0.03
N SER A 374 3.30 6.30 -0.27
CA SER A 374 3.71 7.57 -0.87
C SER A 374 3.19 7.73 -2.31
N LEU A 375 3.19 6.66 -3.12
CA LEU A 375 2.63 6.69 -4.48
C LEU A 375 1.12 6.95 -4.50
N GLU A 376 0.38 6.39 -3.54
CA GLU A 376 -1.08 6.53 -3.49
C GLU A 376 -1.58 7.70 -2.62
N ASP A 377 -0.69 8.36 -1.88
CA ASP A 377 -1.09 9.46 -0.99
C ASP A 377 -1.69 10.61 -1.78
N LEU A 378 -2.78 11.13 -1.23
CA LEU A 378 -3.55 12.23 -1.76
C LEU A 378 -3.71 13.37 -0.75
N GLY A 379 -3.49 13.10 0.55
CA GLY A 379 -3.64 14.09 1.59
C GLY A 379 -2.67 15.25 1.42
N ALA A 380 -1.37 14.94 1.30
CA ALA A 380 -0.35 15.96 1.13
C ALA A 380 -0.48 16.70 -0.23
N PRO A 381 -0.67 16.03 -1.38
CA PRO A 381 -0.85 16.71 -2.66
C PRO A 381 -2.01 17.72 -2.68
N ILE A 382 -3.15 17.39 -2.07
CA ILE A 382 -4.30 18.31 -1.98
C ILE A 382 -3.95 19.56 -1.15
N VAL A 383 -3.32 19.36 0.00
CA VAL A 383 -2.95 20.46 0.91
C VAL A 383 -1.90 21.40 0.32
N PHE A 384 -0.90 20.83 -0.35
CA PHE A 384 0.16 21.60 -1.01
C PHE A 384 -0.24 22.07 -2.41
N ASN A 385 -1.45 21.73 -2.89
CA ASN A 385 -1.97 22.03 -4.23
C ASN A 385 -1.02 21.55 -5.35
N VAL A 386 -0.45 20.35 -5.20
CA VAL A 386 0.46 19.74 -6.18
C VAL A 386 -0.34 18.88 -7.14
N GLN A 387 -0.69 19.45 -8.28
CA GLN A 387 -1.52 18.78 -9.27
C GLN A 387 -0.74 17.80 -10.17
N SER A 388 0.58 17.84 -10.10
CA SER A 388 1.49 17.05 -10.92
C SER A 388 1.93 15.76 -10.20
N LEU A 389 0.99 15.10 -9.54
CA LEU A 389 1.16 13.75 -8.98
C LEU A 389 0.02 12.85 -9.50
N MET A 390 0.33 11.57 -9.75
CA MET A 390 -0.64 10.62 -10.32
C MET A 390 -1.91 10.52 -9.46
N SER A 391 -1.77 10.42 -8.15
CA SER A 391 -2.90 10.36 -7.21
C SER A 391 -3.83 11.56 -7.37
N TYR A 392 -3.27 12.78 -7.39
CA TYR A 392 -4.05 14.01 -7.57
C TYR A 392 -4.72 14.08 -8.93
N LYS A 393 -4.01 13.73 -10.01
CA LYS A 393 -4.59 13.71 -11.37
C LYS A 393 -5.74 12.71 -11.49
N ILE A 394 -5.59 11.51 -10.93
CA ILE A 394 -6.67 10.52 -10.91
C ILE A 394 -7.87 11.07 -10.13
N TYR A 395 -7.65 11.62 -8.93
CA TYR A 395 -8.71 12.22 -8.12
C TYR A 395 -9.48 13.32 -8.87
N MET A 396 -8.78 14.26 -9.50
CA MET A 396 -9.42 15.30 -10.30
C MET A 396 -10.14 14.75 -11.53
N GLY A 397 -9.56 13.73 -12.16
CA GLY A 397 -10.15 13.03 -13.30
C GLY A 397 -11.42 12.24 -12.97
N ILE A 398 -11.67 11.95 -11.70
CA ILE A 398 -12.91 11.35 -11.22
C ILE A 398 -13.99 12.41 -10.98
N ARG A 399 -13.61 13.63 -10.57
CA ARG A 399 -14.54 14.74 -10.27
C ARG A 399 -14.99 15.52 -11.52
N THR A 400 -15.31 14.82 -12.60
CA THR A 400 -15.75 15.47 -13.85
C THR A 400 -17.19 15.98 -13.73
N THR A 401 -17.46 17.12 -14.33
CA THR A 401 -18.80 17.74 -14.37
C THR A 401 -19.82 16.86 -15.11
N THR A 402 -19.37 16.01 -16.03
CA THR A 402 -20.21 15.09 -16.81
C THR A 402 -20.58 13.81 -16.05
N GLY A 403 -19.96 13.55 -14.89
CA GLY A 403 -20.15 12.32 -14.14
C GLY A 403 -19.55 11.06 -14.78
N LEU A 404 -18.95 11.18 -15.98
CA LEU A 404 -18.26 10.10 -16.69
C LEU A 404 -16.74 10.24 -16.55
N ILE A 405 -16.10 9.14 -16.18
CA ILE A 405 -14.64 9.07 -16.03
C ILE A 405 -14.02 8.72 -17.38
N SER A 406 -13.05 9.51 -17.82
CA SER A 406 -12.39 9.26 -19.11
C SER A 406 -11.54 7.97 -19.10
N PRO A 407 -11.43 7.26 -20.23
CA PRO A 407 -10.51 6.12 -20.38
C PRO A 407 -9.05 6.45 -20.08
N GLU A 408 -8.64 7.69 -20.33
CA GLU A 408 -7.29 8.20 -20.02
C GLU A 408 -7.01 8.21 -18.50
N VAL A 409 -7.99 8.58 -17.67
CA VAL A 409 -7.88 8.51 -16.20
C VAL A 409 -7.79 7.07 -15.72
N ALA A 410 -8.56 6.16 -16.32
CA ALA A 410 -8.43 4.73 -16.04
C ALA A 410 -7.05 4.19 -16.42
N ALA A 411 -6.48 4.61 -17.56
CA ALA A 411 -5.12 4.24 -17.97
C ALA A 411 -4.06 4.75 -16.98
N LEU A 412 -4.18 5.98 -16.48
CA LEU A 412 -3.32 6.47 -15.41
C LEU A 412 -3.46 5.62 -14.13
N GLY A 413 -4.68 5.21 -13.79
CA GLY A 413 -4.95 4.28 -12.68
C GLY A 413 -4.24 2.93 -12.86
N VAL A 414 -4.30 2.35 -14.07
CA VAL A 414 -3.58 1.11 -14.40
C VAL A 414 -2.06 1.30 -14.30
N VAL A 415 -1.52 2.41 -14.80
CA VAL A 415 -0.09 2.73 -14.66
C VAL A 415 0.31 2.81 -13.18
N LEU A 416 -0.48 3.49 -12.35
CA LEU A 416 -0.24 3.56 -10.91
C LEU A 416 -0.27 2.16 -10.25
N LEU A 417 -1.29 1.34 -10.57
CA LEU A 417 -1.40 -0.04 -10.08
C LEU A 417 -0.22 -0.90 -10.49
N LEU A 418 0.21 -0.80 -11.76
CA LEU A 418 1.36 -1.52 -12.26
C LEU A 418 2.59 -1.12 -11.48
N LEU A 419 2.85 0.18 -11.29
CA LEU A 419 4.02 0.68 -10.54
C LEU A 419 4.02 0.20 -9.08
N THR A 420 2.88 0.21 -8.38
CA THR A 420 2.81 -0.28 -7.00
C THR A 420 2.96 -1.79 -6.90
N LEU A 421 2.29 -2.56 -7.77
CA LEU A 421 2.36 -4.02 -7.80
C LEU A 421 3.77 -4.50 -8.14
N VAL A 422 4.38 -3.88 -9.16
CA VAL A 422 5.77 -4.06 -9.55
C VAL A 422 6.69 -3.89 -8.36
N SER A 423 6.58 -2.76 -7.66
CA SER A 423 7.49 -2.41 -6.57
C SER A 423 7.29 -3.35 -5.38
N PHE A 424 6.03 -3.68 -5.06
CA PHE A 424 5.68 -4.64 -4.02
C PHE A 424 6.27 -6.04 -4.30
N LEU A 425 6.05 -6.58 -5.50
CA LEU A 425 6.52 -7.92 -5.87
C LEU A 425 8.03 -8.00 -5.98
N ALA A 426 8.65 -6.97 -6.56
CA ALA A 426 10.08 -6.92 -6.73
C ALA A 426 10.76 -7.00 -5.35
N ILE A 427 10.36 -6.15 -4.41
CA ILE A 427 10.99 -6.10 -3.10
C ILE A 427 10.63 -7.35 -2.26
N ARG A 428 9.38 -7.86 -2.36
CA ARG A 428 8.99 -9.15 -1.73
C ARG A 428 9.92 -10.29 -2.16
N ASN A 429 10.21 -10.41 -3.45
CA ASN A 429 11.09 -11.46 -3.98
C ASN A 429 12.55 -11.29 -3.54
N TYR A 430 13.06 -10.05 -3.53
CA TYR A 430 14.42 -9.76 -3.03
C TYR A 430 14.61 -10.19 -1.57
N VAL A 431 13.61 -9.90 -0.74
CA VAL A 431 13.61 -10.18 0.71
C VAL A 431 13.40 -11.65 1.02
N GLY A 432 12.47 -12.31 0.32
CA GLY A 432 12.15 -13.72 0.52
C GLY A 432 13.36 -14.66 0.35
N MET A 433 14.34 -14.28 -0.48
CA MET A 433 15.58 -15.06 -0.66
C MET A 433 16.52 -15.03 0.54
N ARG A 434 16.43 -14.00 1.41
CA ARG A 434 17.29 -13.86 2.60
C ARG A 434 16.61 -14.28 3.91
N SER A 435 15.28 -14.48 3.89
CA SER A 435 14.48 -14.84 5.07
C SER A 435 14.74 -16.26 5.60
N TYR A 436 15.55 -17.07 4.92
CA TYR A 436 15.92 -18.43 5.36
C TYR A 436 16.84 -18.46 6.59
N ALA A 437 17.39 -17.33 7.03
CA ALA A 437 18.32 -17.26 8.16
C ALA A 437 17.68 -17.06 9.54
N MET A 438 16.36 -16.82 9.65
CA MET A 438 15.68 -16.49 10.92
C MET A 438 14.87 -17.65 11.51
N ILE A 439 15.37 -18.89 11.42
CA ILE A 439 14.79 -20.01 12.19
C ILE A 439 15.36 -19.94 13.59
N SER A 440 14.71 -19.15 14.46
CA SER A 440 14.93 -19.20 15.91
C SER A 440 14.55 -20.59 16.41
N ARG A 441 15.55 -21.43 16.69
CA ARG A 441 15.35 -22.71 17.35
C ARG A 441 15.24 -22.46 18.86
N GLY A 442 14.02 -22.23 19.32
CA GLY A 442 13.58 -22.45 20.71
C GLY A 442 14.46 -21.89 21.83
N GLY A 443 14.11 -20.71 22.33
CA GLY A 443 14.64 -20.13 23.56
C GLY A 443 13.93 -18.83 23.91
N ARG A 444 13.90 -18.43 25.20
CA ARG A 444 13.47 -17.08 25.59
C ARG A 444 14.50 -16.08 25.06
N LEU A 445 14.21 -15.48 23.90
CA LEU A 445 15.01 -14.40 23.33
C LEU A 445 14.99 -13.20 24.28
N ASN A 446 16.05 -13.00 25.04
CA ASN A 446 16.28 -11.76 25.78
C ASN A 446 17.04 -10.80 24.85
N PRO A 447 16.39 -9.76 24.29
CA PRO A 447 17.06 -8.83 23.41
C PRO A 447 18.24 -8.18 24.13
N ARG A 448 19.40 -8.12 23.45
CA ARG A 448 20.60 -7.52 24.01
C ARG A 448 20.47 -6.00 24.02
N VAL A 449 20.41 -5.43 25.22
CA VAL A 449 20.27 -3.98 25.41
C VAL A 449 21.49 -3.44 26.16
N ARG A 450 22.11 -2.38 25.65
CA ARG A 450 23.28 -1.72 26.24
C ARG A 450 22.89 -0.34 26.78
N ARG A 451 23.66 0.20 27.72
CA ARG A 451 23.59 1.63 28.03
C ARG A 451 24.55 2.37 27.09
N PRO A 452 24.11 3.43 26.40
CA PRO A 452 25.02 4.21 25.56
C PRO A 452 26.07 4.90 26.46
N GLY A 453 27.31 5.01 25.99
CA GLY A 453 28.32 5.87 26.63
C GLY A 453 27.96 7.35 26.48
N LEU A 454 28.76 8.27 27.04
CA LEU A 454 28.49 9.72 27.01
C LEU A 454 28.25 10.24 25.58
N LEU A 455 29.13 9.90 24.62
CA LEU A 455 28.97 10.27 23.22
C LEU A 455 27.69 9.69 22.60
N GLY A 456 27.31 8.46 22.99
CA GLY A 456 26.07 7.83 22.56
C GLY A 456 24.84 8.54 23.14
N MET A 457 24.90 9.00 24.40
CA MET A 457 23.84 9.80 24.99
C MET A 457 23.69 11.15 24.29
N ILE A 458 24.81 11.83 24.01
CA ILE A 458 24.81 13.09 23.24
C ILE A 458 24.17 12.88 21.87
N ALA A 459 24.54 11.82 21.15
CA ALA A 459 23.94 11.50 19.86
C ALA A 459 22.42 11.24 19.96
N VAL A 460 21.97 10.53 21.00
CA VAL A 460 20.54 10.30 21.23
C VAL A 460 19.80 11.62 21.49
N TYR A 461 20.29 12.47 22.40
CA TYR A 461 19.59 13.70 22.79
C TYR A 461 19.70 14.83 21.77
N LEU A 462 20.79 14.92 21.00
CA LEU A 462 20.99 16.00 20.03
C LEU A 462 20.58 15.62 18.59
N ALA A 463 20.51 14.33 18.25
CA ALA A 463 20.11 13.91 16.90
C ALA A 463 18.77 13.18 16.89
N VAL A 464 18.61 12.10 17.67
CA VAL A 464 17.43 11.23 17.56
C VAL A 464 16.20 11.87 18.21
N PHE A 465 16.36 12.40 19.42
CA PHE A 465 15.26 12.99 20.18
C PHE A 465 14.64 14.20 19.47
N PRO A 466 15.41 15.18 18.95
CA PRO A 466 14.85 16.32 18.25
C PRO A 466 14.15 15.93 16.94
N VAL A 467 14.67 14.93 16.22
CA VAL A 467 14.04 14.43 14.99
C VAL A 467 12.68 13.79 15.28
N VAL A 468 12.58 12.96 16.33
CA VAL A 468 11.30 12.38 16.75
C VAL A 468 10.35 13.47 17.26
N LEU A 469 10.87 14.44 18.01
CA LEU A 469 10.09 15.57 18.52
C LEU A 469 9.53 16.43 17.38
N PHE A 470 10.35 16.69 16.35
CA PHE A 470 9.92 17.38 15.15
C PHE A 470 8.86 16.58 14.40
N ALA A 471 9.04 15.27 14.29
CA ALA A 471 8.14 14.40 13.55
C ALA A 471 6.75 14.25 14.21
N MET A 472 6.63 14.48 15.52
CA MET A 472 5.35 14.51 16.23
C MET A 472 4.66 15.89 16.24
N LEU A 473 5.35 16.96 15.83
CA LEU A 473 4.77 18.30 15.80
C LEU A 473 3.48 18.39 14.97
N PRO A 474 3.30 17.68 13.84
CA PRO A 474 2.05 17.70 13.10
C PRO A 474 0.85 17.31 13.97
N GLN A 475 0.94 16.21 14.74
CA GLN A 475 -0.15 15.72 15.58
C GLN A 475 -0.41 16.67 16.76
N VAL A 476 0.65 17.21 17.37
CA VAL A 476 0.51 18.25 18.40
C VAL A 476 -0.17 19.49 17.83
N GLY A 477 0.25 19.93 16.64
CA GLY A 477 -0.35 21.07 15.96
C GLY A 477 -1.80 20.83 15.55
N VAL A 478 -2.20 19.61 15.18
CA VAL A 478 -3.62 19.26 14.93
C VAL A 478 -4.46 19.54 16.19
N VAL A 479 -3.98 19.11 17.36
CA VAL A 479 -4.68 19.38 18.62
C VAL A 479 -4.69 20.88 18.92
N LEU A 480 -3.56 21.57 18.80
CA LEU A 480 -3.52 22.99 19.12
C LEU A 480 -4.33 23.87 18.14
N VAL A 481 -4.42 23.50 16.87
CA VAL A 481 -5.28 24.17 15.87
C VAL A 481 -6.75 23.88 16.15
N SER A 482 -7.11 22.68 16.60
CA SER A 482 -8.50 22.35 16.96
C SER A 482 -8.98 23.10 18.19
N LEU A 483 -8.08 23.32 19.14
CA LEU A 483 -8.32 24.09 20.35
C LEU A 483 -8.30 25.61 20.11
N GLY A 484 -8.05 26.06 18.87
CA GLY A 484 -7.94 27.49 18.52
C GLY A 484 -6.72 28.22 19.10
N VAL A 485 -5.80 27.48 19.74
CA VAL A 485 -4.55 28.00 20.32
C VAL A 485 -3.57 28.42 19.22
N LEU A 486 -3.53 27.64 18.13
CA LEU A 486 -2.78 27.95 16.92
C LEU A 486 -3.76 28.31 15.81
N LYS A 487 -3.81 29.58 15.44
CA LYS A 487 -4.66 30.05 14.34
C LYS A 487 -3.85 30.15 13.05
N PRO A 488 -4.22 29.40 12.00
CA PRO A 488 -3.57 29.52 10.70
C PRO A 488 -3.80 30.89 10.09
N TYR A 489 -2.75 31.52 9.55
CA TYR A 489 -2.93 32.71 8.70
C TYR A 489 -3.66 32.35 7.39
N PRO A 490 -4.37 33.31 6.77
CA PRO A 490 -4.95 33.12 5.44
C PRO A 490 -3.94 32.57 4.44
N GLY A 491 -4.32 31.55 3.68
CA GLY A 491 -3.43 30.89 2.72
C GLY A 491 -2.42 29.92 3.32
N ALA A 492 -2.50 29.62 4.62
CA ALA A 492 -1.59 28.72 5.34
C ALA A 492 -0.12 29.21 5.31
N THR A 493 0.09 30.53 5.39
CA THR A 493 1.44 31.13 5.35
C THR A 493 2.18 31.00 6.67
N GLY A 494 1.48 30.79 7.79
CA GLY A 494 2.08 30.69 9.11
C GLY A 494 1.02 30.51 10.20
N ILE A 495 1.41 30.79 11.45
CA ILE A 495 0.58 30.52 12.62
C ILE A 495 0.64 31.71 13.58
N GLU A 496 -0.52 32.05 14.14
CA GLU A 496 -0.67 33.00 15.24
C GLU A 496 -0.99 32.25 16.54
N LEU A 497 -0.27 32.58 17.61
CA LEU A 497 -0.61 32.09 18.95
C LEU A 497 -1.71 32.99 19.52
N SER A 498 -2.88 32.43 19.79
CA SER A 498 -4.03 33.16 20.32
C SER A 498 -4.76 32.29 21.32
N MET A 499 -4.97 32.74 22.55
CA MET A 499 -5.76 31.98 23.54
C MET A 499 -7.25 32.27 23.30
N PRO A 500 -8.06 31.28 22.87
CA PRO A 500 -9.47 31.51 22.63
C PRO A 500 -10.25 31.55 23.96
N SER A 501 -11.38 32.26 23.95
CA SER A 501 -12.30 32.33 25.08
C SER A 501 -13.00 31.00 25.37
N ASP A 502 -13.25 30.21 24.31
CA ASP A 502 -13.76 28.85 24.41
C ASP A 502 -12.83 27.90 23.64
N ILE A 503 -12.05 27.12 24.40
CA ILE A 503 -11.06 26.16 23.90
C ILE A 503 -11.72 24.98 23.18
N PHE A 504 -12.99 24.67 23.48
CA PHE A 504 -13.71 23.54 22.89
C PHE A 504 -14.69 23.96 21.79
N GLN A 505 -14.71 25.24 21.40
CA GLN A 505 -15.66 25.78 20.42
C GLN A 505 -15.78 24.93 19.14
N TYR A 506 -14.65 24.57 18.52
CA TYR A 506 -14.65 23.83 17.26
C TYR A 506 -15.02 22.36 17.43
N ILE A 507 -14.57 21.72 18.52
CA ILE A 507 -14.96 20.34 18.86
C ILE A 507 -16.46 20.28 19.18
N GLY A 508 -16.95 21.23 19.98
CA GLY A 508 -18.38 21.40 20.29
C GLY A 508 -19.19 21.55 19.01
N LYS A 509 -18.76 22.42 18.09
CA LYS A 509 -19.43 22.62 16.79
C LYS A 509 -19.48 21.33 15.95
N VAL A 510 -18.42 20.54 15.89
CA VAL A 510 -18.43 19.24 15.18
C VAL A 510 -19.44 18.26 15.79
N LEU A 511 -19.64 18.30 17.11
CA LEU A 511 -20.53 17.39 17.82
C LEU A 511 -21.99 17.87 17.88
N SER A 512 -22.22 19.19 17.84
CA SER A 512 -23.55 19.79 18.00
C SER A 512 -24.22 20.15 16.67
N ASP A 513 -23.46 20.50 15.64
CA ASP A 513 -24.00 20.90 14.34
C ASP A 513 -24.43 19.66 13.54
N PRO A 514 -25.73 19.44 13.28
CA PRO A 514 -26.20 18.25 12.57
C PRO A 514 -25.61 18.11 11.16
N SER A 515 -25.25 19.22 10.52
CA SER A 515 -24.65 19.21 9.19
C SER A 515 -23.23 18.62 9.21
N ILE A 516 -22.48 18.82 10.29
CA ILE A 516 -21.09 18.32 10.45
C ILE A 516 -21.08 16.96 11.15
N TYR A 517 -21.89 16.80 12.19
CA TYR A 517 -21.97 15.58 13.00
C TYR A 517 -22.33 14.35 12.17
N ARG A 518 -23.15 14.51 11.12
CA ARG A 518 -23.51 13.43 10.20
C ARG A 518 -22.29 12.75 9.58
N TYR A 519 -21.25 13.48 9.19
CA TYR A 519 -20.04 12.88 8.60
C TYR A 519 -19.26 12.02 9.61
N LEU A 520 -19.28 12.42 10.89
CA LEU A 520 -18.70 11.63 11.97
C LEU A 520 -19.48 10.33 12.16
N VAL A 521 -20.82 10.41 12.24
CA VAL A 521 -21.69 9.22 12.36
C VAL A 521 -21.50 8.27 11.18
N ASN A 522 -21.54 8.79 9.94
CA ASN A 522 -21.31 8.02 8.72
C ASN A 522 -19.97 7.26 8.79
N THR A 523 -18.91 7.93 9.21
CA THR A 523 -17.57 7.33 9.34
C THR A 523 -17.55 6.17 10.33
N LEU A 524 -18.09 6.40 11.53
CA LEU A 524 -18.13 5.38 12.59
C LEU A 524 -19.02 4.20 12.19
N LEU A 525 -20.17 4.47 11.57
CA LEU A 525 -21.10 3.46 11.09
C LEU A 525 -20.46 2.60 10.01
N TYR A 526 -19.90 3.22 8.96
CA TYR A 526 -19.33 2.48 7.84
C TYR A 526 -18.08 1.71 8.27
N ALA A 527 -17.19 2.30 9.07
CA ALA A 527 -16.03 1.59 9.61
C ALA A 527 -16.47 0.43 10.53
N GLY A 528 -17.47 0.64 11.39
CA GLY A 528 -18.01 -0.39 12.28
C GLY A 528 -18.56 -1.59 11.52
N VAL A 529 -19.44 -1.35 10.55
CA VAL A 529 -20.03 -2.43 9.73
C VAL A 529 -18.94 -3.12 8.88
N SER A 530 -18.02 -2.36 8.31
CA SER A 530 -16.92 -2.90 7.50
C SER A 530 -15.99 -3.82 8.29
N VAL A 531 -15.71 -3.48 9.55
CA VAL A 531 -14.89 -4.31 10.43
C VAL A 531 -15.57 -5.64 10.74
N LEU A 532 -16.89 -5.65 10.96
CA LEU A 532 -17.63 -6.90 11.19
C LEU A 532 -17.53 -7.83 9.97
N ILE A 533 -17.69 -7.27 8.77
CA ILE A 533 -17.51 -8.01 7.50
C ILE A 533 -16.07 -8.50 7.38
N ALA A 534 -15.08 -7.65 7.66
CA ALA A 534 -13.67 -7.99 7.58
C ALA A 534 -13.26 -9.05 8.61
N VAL A 535 -13.80 -9.05 9.81
CA VAL A 535 -13.56 -10.08 10.85
C VAL A 535 -14.11 -11.43 10.39
N PHE A 536 -15.32 -11.46 9.83
CA PHE A 536 -15.90 -12.68 9.30
C PHE A 536 -15.06 -13.23 8.13
N LEU A 537 -14.71 -12.38 7.16
CA LEU A 537 -13.81 -12.72 6.06
C LEU A 537 -12.45 -13.18 6.55
N ALA A 538 -11.87 -12.50 7.53
CA ALA A 538 -10.57 -12.82 8.08
C ALA A 538 -10.56 -14.16 8.83
N THR A 539 -11.66 -14.49 9.51
CA THR A 539 -11.82 -15.79 10.18
C THR A 539 -11.98 -16.90 9.15
N ALA A 540 -12.82 -16.68 8.12
CA ALA A 540 -13.00 -17.63 7.02
C ALA A 540 -11.69 -17.88 6.26
N VAL A 541 -11.02 -16.82 5.81
CA VAL A 541 -9.74 -16.91 5.10
C VAL A 541 -8.64 -17.46 6.02
N GLY A 542 -8.52 -16.98 7.26
CA GLY A 542 -7.50 -17.41 8.21
C GLY A 542 -7.60 -18.90 8.55
N TYR A 543 -8.82 -19.40 8.78
CA TYR A 543 -9.06 -20.83 8.96
C TYR A 543 -8.76 -21.61 7.67
N SER A 544 -9.20 -21.12 6.51
CA SER A 544 -8.92 -21.76 5.23
C SER A 544 -7.41 -21.87 4.97
N VAL A 545 -6.66 -20.77 5.09
CA VAL A 545 -5.23 -20.75 4.81
C VAL A 545 -4.45 -21.62 5.81
N SER A 546 -4.88 -21.67 7.07
CA SER A 546 -4.19 -22.45 8.11
C SER A 546 -4.49 -23.95 8.08
N ARG A 547 -5.69 -24.35 7.64
CA ARG A 547 -6.14 -25.77 7.69
C ARG A 547 -6.31 -26.44 6.33
N LEU A 548 -6.29 -25.70 5.21
CA LEU A 548 -6.37 -26.31 3.87
C LEU A 548 -5.11 -27.15 3.60
N LYS A 549 -5.31 -28.46 3.44
CA LYS A 549 -4.28 -29.36 2.91
C LYS A 549 -3.92 -29.04 1.45
N ILE A 550 -4.84 -28.40 0.71
CA ILE A 550 -4.64 -27.92 -0.67
C ILE A 550 -3.79 -26.65 -0.65
N LYS A 551 -2.46 -26.81 -0.59
CA LYS A 551 -1.52 -25.69 -0.44
C LYS A 551 -1.63 -24.62 -1.52
N TRP A 552 -1.94 -24.97 -2.77
CA TRP A 552 -2.06 -23.96 -3.84
C TRP A 552 -3.28 -23.06 -3.64
N LEU A 553 -4.41 -23.63 -3.20
CA LEU A 553 -5.64 -22.89 -2.93
C LEU A 553 -5.49 -22.00 -1.69
N ALA A 554 -4.85 -22.54 -0.65
CA ALA A 554 -4.45 -21.76 0.53
C ALA A 554 -3.56 -20.57 0.15
N ASN A 555 -2.55 -20.78 -0.70
CA ASN A 555 -1.66 -19.71 -1.16
C ASN A 555 -2.38 -18.64 -1.99
N ILE A 556 -3.36 -19.03 -2.82
CA ILE A 556 -4.18 -18.07 -3.57
C ILE A 556 -5.01 -17.22 -2.61
N LEU A 557 -5.69 -17.84 -1.66
CA LEU A 557 -6.46 -17.14 -0.63
C LEU A 557 -5.59 -16.20 0.21
N ASP A 558 -4.42 -16.64 0.66
CA ASP A 558 -3.45 -15.81 1.40
C ASP A 558 -2.95 -14.63 0.56
N SER A 559 -2.67 -14.86 -0.72
CA SER A 559 -2.21 -13.81 -1.63
C SER A 559 -3.31 -12.81 -1.94
N LEU A 560 -4.52 -13.26 -2.24
CA LEU A 560 -5.67 -12.38 -2.52
C LEU A 560 -6.04 -11.54 -1.31
N SER A 561 -6.08 -12.14 -0.12
CA SER A 561 -6.42 -11.42 1.12
C SER A 561 -5.39 -10.39 1.55
N THR A 562 -4.17 -10.42 1.00
CA THR A 562 -3.09 -9.47 1.33
C THR A 562 -2.69 -8.56 0.18
N SER A 563 -3.13 -8.86 -1.03
CA SER A 563 -2.98 -7.98 -2.19
C SER A 563 -3.57 -6.58 -2.05
N PRO A 564 -4.63 -6.30 -1.23
CA PRO A 564 -5.09 -4.92 -1.02
C PRO A 564 -4.02 -3.95 -0.51
N LEU A 565 -2.94 -4.44 0.11
CA LEU A 565 -1.81 -3.61 0.53
C LEU A 565 -1.02 -3.02 -0.64
N ALA A 566 -1.05 -3.67 -1.80
CA ALA A 566 -0.32 -3.26 -2.99
C ALA A 566 -1.21 -2.50 -4.00
N ILE A 567 -2.53 -2.53 -3.80
CA ILE A 567 -3.50 -1.94 -4.73
C ILE A 567 -3.79 -0.49 -4.29
N PRO A 568 -3.54 0.50 -5.14
CA PRO A 568 -3.82 1.89 -4.81
C PRO A 568 -5.31 2.11 -4.58
N GLY A 569 -5.65 2.88 -3.54
CA GLY A 569 -7.02 3.19 -3.17
C GLY A 569 -7.85 3.84 -4.28
N LEU A 570 -7.24 4.75 -5.03
CA LEU A 570 -7.90 5.44 -6.13
C LEU A 570 -8.21 4.48 -7.29
N VAL A 571 -7.39 3.44 -7.48
CA VAL A 571 -7.65 2.41 -8.50
C VAL A 571 -8.83 1.53 -8.09
N LEU A 572 -8.93 1.17 -6.81
CA LEU A 572 -10.14 0.50 -6.31
C LEU A 572 -11.38 1.40 -6.41
N ALA A 573 -11.25 2.70 -6.11
CA ALA A 573 -12.36 3.64 -6.26
C ALA A 573 -12.84 3.75 -7.72
N LEU A 574 -11.91 3.85 -8.69
CA LEU A 574 -12.21 3.75 -10.12
C LEU A 574 -12.90 2.43 -10.46
N GLY A 575 -12.40 1.32 -9.93
CA GLY A 575 -12.98 0.00 -10.16
C GLY A 575 -14.41 -0.11 -9.63
N TYR A 576 -14.68 0.43 -8.44
CA TYR A 576 -16.04 0.46 -7.89
C TYR A 576 -16.97 1.34 -8.70
N TYR A 577 -16.49 2.45 -9.25
CA TYR A 577 -17.30 3.26 -10.16
C TYR A 577 -17.77 2.43 -11.36
N TYR A 578 -16.86 1.75 -12.08
CA TYR A 578 -17.24 0.93 -13.23
C TYR A 578 -18.07 -0.29 -12.83
N PHE A 579 -17.76 -0.92 -11.69
CA PHE A 579 -18.50 -2.07 -11.16
C PHE A 579 -19.96 -1.71 -10.90
N PHE A 580 -20.21 -0.63 -10.15
CA PHE A 580 -21.56 -0.18 -9.84
C PHE A 580 -22.29 0.37 -11.06
N TYR A 581 -21.58 1.01 -11.99
CA TYR A 581 -22.15 1.42 -13.29
C TYR A 581 -22.69 0.22 -14.08
N ILE A 582 -21.88 -0.84 -14.24
CA ILE A 582 -22.31 -2.05 -14.96
C ILE A 582 -23.42 -2.77 -14.19
N LEU A 583 -23.27 -2.91 -12.87
CA LEU A 583 -24.25 -3.60 -12.03
C LEU A 583 -25.62 -2.92 -12.07
N ALA A 584 -25.67 -1.59 -11.98
CA ALA A 584 -26.90 -0.81 -12.04
C ALA A 584 -27.64 -1.02 -13.37
N ASN A 585 -26.90 -1.01 -14.48
CA ASN A 585 -27.47 -1.25 -15.81
C ASN A 585 -27.91 -2.70 -16.00
N ALA A 586 -27.12 -3.68 -15.53
CA ALA A 586 -27.48 -5.09 -15.60
C ALA A 586 -28.74 -5.42 -14.79
N LEU A 587 -28.93 -4.77 -13.65
CA LEU A 587 -30.10 -4.96 -12.79
C LEU A 587 -31.29 -4.06 -13.15
N SER A 588 -31.13 -3.13 -14.09
CA SER A 588 -32.16 -2.14 -14.45
C SER A 588 -33.50 -2.77 -14.83
N GLN A 589 -33.46 -3.95 -15.48
CA GLN A 589 -34.66 -4.69 -15.90
C GLN A 589 -35.22 -5.63 -14.82
N LEU A 590 -34.40 -6.01 -13.83
CA LEU A 590 -34.74 -7.02 -12.82
C LEU A 590 -35.18 -6.42 -11.48
N VAL A 591 -34.62 -5.27 -11.12
CA VAL A 591 -34.81 -4.62 -9.83
C VAL A 591 -35.26 -3.18 -10.08
N PRO A 592 -36.55 -2.84 -9.85
CA PRO A 592 -37.03 -1.47 -9.97
C PRO A 592 -36.22 -0.52 -9.09
N GLY A 593 -35.73 0.57 -9.68
CA GLY A 593 -34.89 1.55 -8.96
C GLY A 593 -33.41 1.18 -8.84
N ALA A 594 -32.94 0.06 -9.41
CA ALA A 594 -31.51 -0.28 -9.43
C ALA A 594 -30.64 0.85 -10.01
N VAL A 595 -31.09 1.46 -11.11
CA VAL A 595 -30.39 2.61 -11.72
C VAL A 595 -30.37 3.80 -10.75
N THR A 596 -31.49 4.08 -10.07
CA THR A 596 -31.59 5.19 -9.13
C THR A 596 -30.62 5.07 -7.95
N TYR A 597 -30.46 3.86 -7.39
CA TYR A 597 -29.69 3.65 -6.16
C TYR A 597 -28.27 3.11 -6.39
N LEU A 598 -27.97 2.49 -7.53
CA LEU A 598 -26.67 1.86 -7.79
C LEU A 598 -25.87 2.57 -8.87
N LEU A 599 -26.44 3.44 -9.70
CA LEU A 599 -25.69 4.12 -10.77
C LEU A 599 -24.86 5.27 -10.18
N PRO A 600 -23.53 5.26 -10.34
CA PRO A 600 -22.70 6.42 -10.02
C PRO A 600 -23.11 7.63 -10.87
N GLY A 601 -23.36 8.77 -10.23
CA GLY A 601 -23.88 9.98 -10.86
C GLY A 601 -25.38 10.20 -10.69
N SER A 602 -26.13 9.21 -10.19
CA SER A 602 -27.49 9.42 -9.69
C SER A 602 -27.47 10.23 -8.38
N LEU A 603 -28.39 11.18 -8.23
CA LEU A 603 -28.57 11.96 -6.99
C LEU A 603 -28.85 11.08 -5.76
N SER A 604 -29.47 9.93 -5.98
CA SER A 604 -29.84 8.97 -4.93
C SER A 604 -28.86 7.80 -4.83
N PHE A 605 -27.68 7.91 -5.46
CA PHE A 605 -26.69 6.84 -5.42
C PHE A 605 -26.32 6.48 -3.98
N ALA A 606 -26.48 5.20 -3.63
CA ALA A 606 -26.28 4.63 -2.30
C ALA A 606 -24.79 4.44 -2.00
N THR A 607 -24.03 5.54 -1.96
CA THR A 607 -22.57 5.55 -1.76
C THR A 607 -22.15 4.90 -0.44
N TRP A 608 -23.02 4.86 0.56
CA TRP A 608 -22.79 4.14 1.83
C TRP A 608 -22.46 2.65 1.61
N LEU A 609 -23.10 1.99 0.64
CA LEU A 609 -22.84 0.59 0.31
C LEU A 609 -21.42 0.41 -0.24
N VAL A 610 -21.00 1.36 -1.11
CA VAL A 610 -19.66 1.40 -1.69
C VAL A 610 -18.61 1.56 -0.60
N PHE A 611 -18.82 2.46 0.36
CA PHE A 611 -17.90 2.66 1.48
C PHE A 611 -17.72 1.38 2.30
N ILE A 612 -18.82 0.70 2.66
CA ILE A 612 -18.75 -0.53 3.47
C ILE A 612 -17.95 -1.64 2.75
N ILE A 613 -18.24 -1.85 1.46
CA ILE A 613 -17.53 -2.86 0.65
C ILE A 613 -16.06 -2.46 0.47
N ALA A 614 -15.79 -1.21 0.10
CA ALA A 614 -14.44 -0.74 -0.14
C ALA A 614 -13.56 -0.80 1.11
N PHE A 615 -14.09 -0.38 2.26
CA PHE A 615 -13.34 -0.35 3.51
C PHE A 615 -13.02 -1.77 3.99
N SER A 616 -13.99 -2.68 3.91
CA SER A 616 -13.81 -4.09 4.30
C SER A 616 -12.83 -4.84 3.40
N VAL A 617 -12.79 -4.56 2.09
CA VAL A 617 -11.79 -5.13 1.16
C VAL A 617 -10.42 -4.49 1.37
N ARG A 618 -10.34 -3.16 1.33
CA ARG A 618 -9.07 -2.42 1.29
C ARG A 618 -8.26 -2.61 2.57
N ARG A 619 -8.92 -2.68 3.72
CA ARG A 619 -8.27 -2.82 5.04
C ARG A 619 -8.35 -4.25 5.60
N LEU A 620 -8.83 -5.21 4.81
CA LEU A 620 -8.85 -6.64 5.16
C LEU A 620 -7.47 -7.18 5.62
N PRO A 621 -6.33 -6.82 4.98
CA PRO A 621 -5.04 -7.44 5.31
C PRO A 621 -4.64 -7.27 6.78
N TYR A 622 -4.96 -6.12 7.38
CA TYR A 622 -4.67 -5.84 8.80
C TYR A 622 -5.43 -6.78 9.74
N VAL A 623 -6.67 -7.14 9.39
CA VAL A 623 -7.50 -8.06 10.17
C VAL A 623 -7.05 -9.51 9.92
N VAL A 624 -6.88 -9.90 8.66
CA VAL A 624 -6.47 -11.27 8.26
C VAL A 624 -5.15 -11.66 8.88
N ARG A 625 -4.13 -10.79 8.86
CA ARG A 625 -2.80 -11.12 9.41
C ARG A 625 -2.85 -11.35 10.92
N SER A 626 -3.63 -10.55 11.64
CA SER A 626 -3.85 -10.76 13.08
C SER A 626 -4.56 -12.09 13.36
N VAL A 627 -5.66 -12.35 12.66
CA VAL A 627 -6.45 -13.58 12.84
C VAL A 627 -5.63 -14.83 12.48
N PHE A 628 -4.89 -14.79 11.38
CA PHE A 628 -4.01 -15.86 10.93
C PHE A 628 -2.90 -16.16 11.95
N ALA A 629 -2.30 -15.13 12.57
CA ALA A 629 -1.34 -15.32 13.64
C ALA A 629 -1.96 -16.04 14.85
N GLY A 630 -3.23 -15.77 15.17
CA GLY A 630 -3.98 -16.54 16.17
C GLY A 630 -4.11 -18.02 15.81
N PHE A 631 -4.50 -18.34 14.57
CA PHE A 631 -4.59 -19.73 14.10
C PHE A 631 -3.26 -20.49 14.13
N GLN A 632 -2.13 -19.80 13.95
CA GLN A 632 -0.80 -20.41 14.06
C GLN A 632 -0.44 -20.83 15.49
N GLN A 633 -1.05 -20.23 16.50
CA GLN A 633 -0.81 -20.58 17.91
C GLN A 633 -1.63 -21.79 18.37
N VAL A 634 -2.77 -22.08 17.71
CA VAL A 634 -3.65 -23.19 18.07
C VAL A 634 -3.22 -24.44 17.33
N HIS A 635 -2.78 -25.46 18.08
CA HIS A 635 -2.32 -26.74 17.53
C HIS A 635 -3.50 -27.56 16.95
N GLU A 636 -3.30 -28.15 15.77
CA GLU A 636 -4.33 -28.90 15.02
C GLU A 636 -4.94 -30.05 15.82
N ASN A 637 -4.15 -30.73 16.66
CA ASN A 637 -4.61 -31.81 17.56
C ASN A 637 -5.81 -31.45 18.45
N LEU A 638 -5.99 -30.18 18.85
CA LEU A 638 -7.16 -29.77 19.64
C LEU A 638 -8.46 -29.89 18.84
N GLU A 639 -8.38 -29.61 17.54
CA GLU A 639 -9.50 -29.73 16.61
C GLU A 639 -9.82 -31.20 16.35
N GLU A 640 -8.78 -32.03 16.13
CA GLU A 640 -8.93 -33.48 15.91
C GLU A 640 -9.53 -34.16 17.14
N ALA A 641 -9.09 -33.80 18.36
CA ALA A 641 -9.65 -34.32 19.60
C ALA A 641 -11.14 -33.96 19.75
N ALA A 642 -11.51 -32.71 19.48
CA ALA A 642 -12.90 -32.28 19.56
C ALA A 642 -13.79 -32.97 18.51
N MET A 643 -13.29 -33.15 17.28
CA MET A 643 -14.00 -33.90 16.23
C MET A 643 -14.17 -35.38 16.60
N ASN A 644 -13.15 -36.01 17.20
CA ASN A 644 -13.23 -37.40 17.68
C ASN A 644 -14.29 -37.58 18.78
N LEU A 645 -14.55 -36.54 19.59
CA LEU A 645 -15.61 -36.51 20.59
C LEU A 645 -17.00 -36.17 20.01
N GLY A 646 -17.14 -36.10 18.68
CA GLY A 646 -18.40 -35.87 17.99
C GLY A 646 -18.74 -34.39 17.73
N ALA A 647 -17.82 -33.45 17.96
CA ALA A 647 -18.05 -32.07 17.59
C ALA A 647 -17.99 -31.87 16.07
N SER A 648 -19.00 -31.20 15.50
CA SER A 648 -18.93 -30.76 14.10
C SER A 648 -17.86 -29.68 13.92
N ARG A 649 -17.29 -29.54 12.71
CA ARG A 649 -16.27 -28.51 12.44
C ARG A 649 -16.71 -27.09 12.79
N MET A 650 -17.98 -26.76 12.55
CA MET A 650 -18.51 -25.47 12.93
C MET A 650 -18.47 -25.27 14.45
N ARG A 651 -18.84 -26.30 15.21
CA ARG A 651 -18.73 -26.29 16.68
C ARG A 651 -17.26 -26.25 17.14
N VAL A 652 -16.34 -26.87 16.42
CA VAL A 652 -14.91 -26.78 16.72
C VAL A 652 -14.38 -25.36 16.48
N VAL A 653 -14.68 -24.75 15.33
CA VAL A 653 -14.24 -23.38 15.01
C VAL A 653 -14.76 -22.39 16.04
N PHE A 654 -16.08 -22.38 16.30
CA PHE A 654 -16.69 -21.39 17.18
C PHE A 654 -16.61 -21.73 18.67
N GLY A 655 -16.53 -23.01 19.03
CA GLY A 655 -16.53 -23.47 20.42
C GLY A 655 -15.17 -23.82 20.99
N VAL A 656 -14.20 -24.24 20.15
CA VAL A 656 -12.86 -24.65 20.60
C VAL A 656 -11.81 -23.64 20.14
N ILE A 657 -11.75 -23.30 18.85
CA ILE A 657 -10.69 -22.43 18.31
C ILE A 657 -10.92 -20.97 18.67
N LEU A 658 -12.15 -20.46 18.46
CA LEU A 658 -12.48 -19.05 18.64
C LEU A 658 -12.08 -18.51 20.02
N PRO A 659 -12.34 -19.20 21.15
CA PRO A 659 -11.90 -18.75 22.47
C PRO A 659 -10.38 -18.55 22.59
N PHE A 660 -9.55 -19.36 21.92
CA PHE A 660 -8.08 -19.18 21.93
C PHE A 660 -7.62 -18.00 21.07
N ILE A 661 -8.34 -17.70 19.99
CA ILE A 661 -7.93 -16.66 19.03
C ILE A 661 -8.68 -15.33 19.19
N ILE A 662 -9.66 -15.24 20.10
CA ILE A 662 -10.52 -14.05 20.24
C ILE A 662 -9.73 -12.76 20.49
N GLY A 663 -8.64 -12.82 21.27
CA GLY A 663 -7.76 -11.67 21.49
C GLY A 663 -7.08 -11.18 20.20
N TYR A 664 -6.72 -12.10 19.29
CA TYR A 664 -6.17 -11.77 17.98
C TYR A 664 -7.24 -11.20 17.03
N ILE A 665 -8.46 -11.74 17.08
CA ILE A 665 -9.60 -11.20 16.32
C ILE A 665 -9.91 -9.78 16.77
N LEU A 666 -10.06 -9.53 18.07
CA LEU A 666 -10.40 -8.22 18.62
C LEU A 666 -9.29 -7.19 18.35
N SER A 667 -8.03 -7.58 18.50
CA SER A 667 -6.88 -6.75 18.13
C SER A 667 -6.89 -6.39 16.63
N GLY A 668 -7.09 -7.39 15.76
CA GLY A 668 -7.22 -7.18 14.31
C GLY A 668 -8.42 -6.31 13.94
N ALA A 669 -9.57 -6.51 14.58
CA ALA A 669 -10.79 -5.75 14.37
C ALA A 669 -10.61 -4.27 14.72
N LEU A 670 -10.00 -4.00 15.88
CA LEU A 670 -9.70 -2.66 16.36
C LEU A 670 -8.69 -1.92 15.48
N LEU A 671 -7.65 -2.62 15.01
CA LEU A 671 -6.70 -2.06 14.03
C LEU A 671 -7.37 -1.80 12.68
N GLY A 672 -8.15 -2.76 12.18
CA GLY A 672 -8.93 -2.61 10.97
C GLY A 672 -9.85 -1.40 11.06
N PHE A 673 -10.53 -1.22 12.19
CA PHE A 673 -11.41 -0.07 12.45
C PHE A 673 -10.70 1.27 12.27
N ILE A 674 -9.52 1.44 12.88
CA ILE A 674 -8.72 2.67 12.77
C ILE A 674 -8.42 3.00 11.30
N TYR A 675 -7.95 2.01 10.54
CA TYR A 675 -7.57 2.22 9.14
C TYR A 675 -8.76 2.40 8.20
N MET A 676 -9.94 1.88 8.57
CA MET A 676 -11.20 2.08 7.84
C MET A 676 -11.81 3.46 8.14
N ALA A 677 -11.79 3.90 9.40
CA ALA A 677 -12.29 5.22 9.81
C ALA A 677 -11.46 6.39 9.24
N THR A 678 -10.22 6.11 8.83
CA THR A 678 -9.29 7.09 8.23
C THR A 678 -9.09 6.85 6.72
N GLU A 679 -9.99 6.12 6.07
CA GLU A 679 -9.93 5.88 4.63
C GLU A 679 -10.22 7.18 3.85
N VAL A 680 -9.39 7.46 2.85
CA VAL A 680 -9.44 8.71 2.08
C VAL A 680 -9.92 8.52 0.65
N SER A 681 -9.37 7.55 -0.08
CA SER A 681 -9.50 7.49 -1.54
C SER A 681 -10.92 7.20 -2.00
N THR A 682 -11.59 6.23 -1.39
CA THR A 682 -13.00 5.93 -1.69
C THR A 682 -13.89 7.03 -1.13
N SER A 683 -13.64 7.44 0.11
CA SER A 683 -14.43 8.47 0.82
C SER A 683 -14.58 9.77 0.03
N ILE A 684 -13.48 10.33 -0.48
CA ILE A 684 -13.54 11.58 -1.23
C ILE A 684 -14.15 11.42 -2.64
N THR A 685 -13.97 10.24 -3.23
CA THR A 685 -14.40 9.95 -4.61
C THR A 685 -15.91 9.89 -4.66
N PHE A 686 -16.50 9.08 -3.78
CA PHE A 686 -17.94 8.88 -3.75
C PHE A 686 -18.65 9.87 -2.84
N GLY A 687 -17.97 10.47 -1.85
CA GLY A 687 -18.56 11.51 -1.02
C GLY A 687 -18.99 12.73 -1.82
N GLY A 688 -18.27 13.04 -2.92
CA GLY A 688 -18.66 14.10 -3.85
C GLY A 688 -19.86 13.76 -4.74
N MET A 689 -20.22 12.48 -4.86
CA MET A 689 -21.38 12.05 -5.65
C MET A 689 -22.68 12.09 -4.84
N ASN A 690 -22.59 11.85 -3.53
CA ASN A 690 -23.69 12.05 -2.59
C ASN A 690 -23.16 12.46 -1.21
N ASP A 691 -23.24 13.76 -0.94
CA ASP A 691 -22.75 14.37 0.30
C ASP A 691 -23.50 13.90 1.56
N ALA A 692 -24.77 13.46 1.43
CA ALA A 692 -25.55 13.00 2.56
C ALA A 692 -24.96 11.74 3.23
N TYR A 693 -24.31 10.91 2.43
CA TYR A 693 -23.65 9.67 2.87
C TYR A 693 -22.13 9.84 2.99
N ALA A 694 -21.58 11.03 2.81
CA ALA A 694 -20.13 11.19 2.77
C ALA A 694 -19.50 10.96 4.16
N PRO A 695 -18.31 10.34 4.24
CA PRO A 695 -17.53 10.22 5.47
C PRO A 695 -16.83 11.53 5.88
N LEU A 696 -16.26 11.55 7.08
CA LEU A 696 -15.54 12.67 7.70
C LEU A 696 -14.41 13.18 6.81
N THR A 697 -13.66 12.26 6.20
CA THR A 697 -12.49 12.58 5.36
C THR A 697 -12.88 13.35 4.09
N TYR A 698 -14.11 13.20 3.58
CA TYR A 698 -14.62 14.04 2.49
C TYR A 698 -14.84 15.49 2.95
N TYR A 699 -15.51 15.68 4.10
CA TYR A 699 -15.70 17.02 4.66
C TYR A 699 -14.36 17.70 4.95
N MET A 700 -13.39 16.95 5.49
CA MET A 700 -12.03 17.45 5.73
C MET A 700 -11.38 17.94 4.43
N ALA A 701 -11.46 17.17 3.35
CA ALA A 701 -10.89 17.55 2.05
C ALA A 701 -11.51 18.84 1.48
N GLN A 702 -12.82 19.03 1.62
CA GLN A 702 -13.52 20.22 1.09
C GLN A 702 -13.23 21.48 1.91
N ASN A 703 -13.04 21.34 3.24
CA ASN A 703 -12.97 22.48 4.14
C ASN A 703 -11.55 22.86 4.59
N ILE A 704 -10.53 22.06 4.25
CA ILE A 704 -9.14 22.34 4.64
C ILE A 704 -8.59 23.64 4.03
N ALA A 705 -9.15 24.09 2.89
CA ALA A 705 -8.77 25.33 2.21
C ALA A 705 -9.76 26.49 2.41
N GLY A 706 -10.73 26.36 3.34
CA GLY A 706 -11.86 27.28 3.47
C GLY A 706 -11.48 28.76 3.70
N ALA A 707 -12.15 29.66 2.96
CA ALA A 707 -11.83 31.09 2.86
C ALA A 707 -12.05 31.92 4.15
N ALA A 708 -12.84 31.43 5.12
CA ALA A 708 -13.18 32.15 6.35
C ALA A 708 -12.23 31.88 7.54
N GLY A 709 -11.08 31.21 7.31
CA GLY A 709 -10.12 30.85 8.37
C GLY A 709 -10.59 29.77 9.36
N GLN A 710 -11.91 29.55 9.50
CA GLN A 710 -12.48 28.54 10.39
C GLN A 710 -12.43 27.10 9.83
N GLY A 711 -12.32 26.94 8.51
CA GLY A 711 -12.27 25.62 7.86
C GLY A 711 -11.18 24.72 8.44
N PRO A 712 -9.89 25.15 8.43
CA PRO A 712 -8.79 24.39 9.01
C PRO A 712 -9.00 24.02 10.50
N MET A 713 -9.63 24.90 11.28
CA MET A 713 -9.87 24.66 12.71
C MET A 713 -10.94 23.58 12.94
N LEU A 714 -12.02 23.58 12.15
CA LEU A 714 -13.02 22.51 12.17
C LEU A 714 -12.42 21.18 11.70
N VAL A 715 -11.61 21.21 10.64
CA VAL A 715 -10.92 20.01 10.14
C VAL A 715 -9.91 19.49 11.17
N ALA A 716 -9.24 20.36 11.92
CA ALA A 716 -8.39 19.99 13.03
C ALA A 716 -9.18 19.38 14.21
N ALA A 717 -10.37 19.89 14.51
CA ALA A 717 -11.26 19.31 15.52
C ALA A 717 -11.69 17.89 15.15
N MET A 718 -12.06 17.65 13.89
CA MET A 718 -12.30 16.30 13.36
C MET A 718 -11.07 15.41 13.48
N GLY A 719 -9.88 15.92 13.12
CA GLY A 719 -8.61 15.20 13.30
C GLY A 719 -8.32 14.85 14.76
N THR A 720 -8.61 15.76 15.69
CA THR A 720 -8.44 15.55 17.13
C THR A 720 -9.38 14.46 17.64
N ILE A 721 -10.64 14.46 17.22
CA ILE A 721 -11.60 13.38 17.53
C ILE A 721 -11.07 12.03 17.02
N LEU A 722 -10.55 11.97 15.79
CA LEU A 722 -9.93 10.75 15.26
C LEU A 722 -8.71 10.30 16.07
N ILE A 723 -7.86 11.22 16.53
CA ILE A 723 -6.71 10.88 17.42
C ILE A 723 -7.22 10.29 18.73
N LEU A 724 -8.25 10.90 19.34
CA LEU A 724 -8.83 10.40 20.59
C LEU A 724 -9.41 8.99 20.43
N ILE A 725 -10.16 8.74 19.35
CA ILE A 725 -10.69 7.41 19.03
C ILE A 725 -9.55 6.40 18.88
N GLN A 726 -8.50 6.74 18.12
CA GLN A 726 -7.34 5.87 17.93
C GLN A 726 -6.61 5.59 19.24
N LEU A 727 -6.45 6.60 20.11
CA LEU A 727 -5.82 6.46 21.42
C LEU A 727 -6.63 5.54 22.34
N VAL A 728 -7.96 5.71 22.40
CA VAL A 728 -8.85 4.82 23.15
C VAL A 728 -8.70 3.38 22.68
N VAL A 729 -8.69 3.16 21.36
CA VAL A 729 -8.51 1.83 20.78
C VAL A 729 -7.13 1.25 21.15
N VAL A 730 -6.05 2.02 21.04
CA VAL A 730 -4.70 1.59 21.46
C VAL A 730 -4.69 1.19 22.94
N VAL A 731 -5.29 2.02 23.81
CA VAL A 731 -5.36 1.77 25.25
C VAL A 731 -6.11 0.47 25.53
N ILE A 732 -7.25 0.24 24.88
CA ILE A 732 -8.01 -1.01 25.01
C ILE A 732 -7.14 -2.20 24.62
N VAL A 733 -6.46 -2.16 23.47
CA VAL A 733 -5.65 -3.30 23.02
C VAL A 733 -4.48 -3.59 23.97
N VAL A 734 -3.79 -2.54 24.42
CA VAL A 734 -2.60 -2.69 25.26
C VAL A 734 -2.97 -3.15 26.67
N TYR A 735 -3.99 -2.55 27.29
CA TYR A 735 -4.33 -2.82 28.68
C TYR A 735 -5.26 -4.03 28.86
N VAL A 736 -6.26 -4.20 27.98
CA VAL A 736 -7.26 -5.28 28.11
C VAL A 736 -6.70 -6.59 27.58
N PHE A 737 -6.15 -6.60 26.36
CA PHE A 737 -5.67 -7.85 25.73
C PHE A 737 -4.22 -8.18 26.11
N LYS A 738 -3.54 -7.32 26.87
CA LYS A 738 -2.13 -7.46 27.28
C LYS A 738 -1.19 -7.77 26.11
N GLN A 739 -1.59 -7.44 24.88
CA GLN A 739 -0.80 -7.69 23.69
C GLN A 739 0.30 -6.64 23.59
N ARG A 740 1.55 -7.08 23.83
CA ARG A 740 2.73 -6.24 23.68
C ARG A 740 3.02 -6.04 22.19
N TYR A 741 2.76 -4.85 21.67
CA TYR A 741 3.33 -4.33 20.41
C TYR A 741 3.07 -5.16 19.13
N ALA A 742 2.14 -6.11 19.13
CA ALA A 742 1.60 -6.73 17.91
C ALA A 742 0.79 -5.73 17.04
N PHE A 743 0.73 -4.48 17.49
CA PHE A 743 -0.19 -3.43 17.04
C PHE A 743 0.07 -2.95 15.60
N ILE A 744 1.27 -3.12 15.02
CA ILE A 744 1.64 -2.38 13.78
C ILE A 744 2.70 -3.10 12.92
N GLY A 745 2.84 -4.42 13.04
CA GLY A 745 3.61 -5.20 12.07
C GLY A 745 2.67 -5.70 10.98
N VAL A 746 2.82 -5.22 9.76
CA VAL A 746 2.12 -5.79 8.58
C VAL A 746 2.77 -7.11 8.19
#